data_AF-A0A2W7RRE7-F1
#
_entry.id   AF-A0A2W7RRE7-F1
#
_cell.length_a   1.000
_cell.length_b   1.000
_cell.length_c   1.000
_cell.angle_alpha   90.00
_cell.angle_beta   90.00
_cell.angle_gamma   90.00
#
_symmetry.space_group_name_H-M   'P 1'
#
loop_
_entity.id
_entity.type
_entity.pdbx_description
1 polymer ?
#
loop_
_entity_poly.entity_id
_entity_poly.type
_entity_poly.pdbx_seq_one_letter_code
_entity_poly.pdbx_strand_id
1 'polypeptide(L)'
;MKKSLLSLLLSFFALCTYAQVDLSYYLPTGYTYDQSIPTPKEVLGYEVGEWHVSHDQLVMYMKAVAEASDRVTFEETGRTYEKRPQVLLTISSPANLSKIDQIKADRKKLRDAGSSADIENMPVVMYMGYSVHGNEPSGANASLLAAYQFAAANEIEADLDNMVLLLDPAINPDGLNRFASWVNTHKSYNMNGDPNNIEFTEAWPRGRTNHYWFDLNRDWLPVQHPESRNRVRVFQEWLPNIHLDFHEMGTNSTFFFQPGVPARMHPLTPEKNFELTKKIGTYHAKALDAIGSMYYSEESYDDYYYGKGSTYPDVQGSIGILFEQASSRGHLQESVNGMLSFPFTIRNQFTANLSSFEAAKEMRQELNQFMNGFYKDIKKEVDADVNKAYIFGSQEDDARSYHLADLILQHDIKVFSLNDDISVNGTEFKSETSYIVPADQPQYRLIKAMFETRNTFKDSLFYDVSAWTYPMAFNLDYMALNSQILNLASVNEVTKSTIELAAGKVVGEAGAYQYAMEWTDYYAPKAANMLMEADFLVRVATGEFTTADGKEYGRGTLLIDKGQSGLDDQAFFNKLSEIAKESTVDIYALTTGYTGGLNLGSPTMQVLEKPEIALLVEGGVDSYEAGEIWHLLDQRYEMAITLLPMDRIGGSTLDRYNVLLMPDGRYNGLGKSGAAALKSWISGGGTLLAKGGAIQFLAQNEIGDFKFRDGAEPIKGLQRSYADYNNERGARVTGGAIFNATLDLTHPIGYGYLNSAIHTFRNDNLFMEPSENPYANPLVYTDKPLASGYLHPVNLPGIQNGSVIQVSGVGRGRIVAFADNMNFRAFWFGTNKLYMNAIFFGQVINGGTAR
;
A
#
# COMPACT_ATOMS: atom_id res chain seq x y z
N MET A 1 -29.71 -65.43 -5.45
CA MET A 1 -29.80 -64.22 -4.62
C MET A 1 -28.46 -63.65 -4.12
N LYS A 2 -27.32 -64.37 -4.17
CA LYS A 2 -26.03 -63.84 -3.65
C LYS A 2 -25.12 -63.12 -4.66
N LYS A 3 -25.42 -63.16 -5.97
CA LYS A 3 -24.62 -62.46 -7.00
C LYS A 3 -25.14 -61.06 -7.37
N SER A 4 -26.41 -60.77 -7.08
CA SER A 4 -27.02 -59.46 -7.39
C SER A 4 -26.77 -58.39 -6.32
N LEU A 5 -26.42 -58.79 -5.09
CA LEU A 5 -26.07 -57.84 -4.02
C LEU A 5 -24.65 -57.27 -4.17
N LEU A 6 -23.72 -58.02 -4.79
CA LEU A 6 -22.33 -57.58 -4.95
C LEU A 6 -22.21 -56.49 -6.04
N SER A 7 -23.03 -56.56 -7.09
CA SER A 7 -23.11 -55.50 -8.11
C SER A 7 -23.77 -54.23 -7.60
N LEU A 8 -24.71 -54.32 -6.63
CA LEU A 8 -25.28 -53.14 -5.97
C LEU A 8 -24.29 -52.49 -4.99
N LEU A 9 -23.43 -53.28 -4.33
CA LEU A 9 -22.37 -52.79 -3.45
C LEU A 9 -21.16 -52.20 -4.21
N LEU A 10 -20.82 -52.73 -5.39
CA LEU A 10 -19.80 -52.14 -6.27
C LEU A 10 -20.28 -50.88 -6.98
N SER A 11 -21.60 -50.66 -7.10
CA SER A 11 -22.18 -49.39 -7.57
C SER A 11 -22.22 -48.32 -6.47
N PHE A 12 -22.06 -48.71 -5.20
CA PHE A 12 -21.99 -47.79 -4.06
C PHE A 12 -20.56 -47.38 -3.69
N PHE A 13 -19.55 -48.01 -4.30
CA PHE A 13 -18.18 -47.48 -4.39
C PHE A 13 -17.99 -46.80 -5.75
N ALA A 14 -18.94 -45.93 -6.13
CA ALA A 14 -18.60 -44.84 -7.02
C ALA A 14 -17.50 -44.05 -6.31
N LEU A 15 -16.25 -44.32 -6.71
CA LEU A 15 -15.14 -43.42 -6.45
C LEU A 15 -15.66 -42.02 -6.78
N CYS A 16 -15.79 -41.18 -5.77
CA CYS A 16 -15.95 -39.73 -5.92
C CYS A 16 -14.70 -39.23 -6.63
N THR A 17 -14.65 -39.47 -7.95
CA THR A 17 -13.67 -38.87 -8.82
C THR A 17 -14.12 -37.43 -8.97
N TYR A 18 -13.28 -36.50 -8.52
CA TYR A 18 -13.44 -35.07 -8.79
C TYR A 18 -13.22 -34.86 -10.30
N ALA A 19 -14.22 -35.24 -11.09
CA ALA A 19 -14.20 -35.11 -12.54
C ALA A 19 -14.30 -33.63 -12.91
N GLN A 20 -13.70 -33.28 -14.05
CA GLN A 20 -13.83 -31.94 -14.62
C GLN A 20 -15.31 -31.62 -14.86
N VAL A 21 -15.76 -30.44 -14.42
CA VAL A 21 -17.11 -29.94 -14.66
C VAL A 21 -17.14 -29.12 -15.96
N ASP A 22 -18.30 -29.12 -16.61
CA ASP A 22 -18.57 -28.25 -17.76
C ASP A 22 -19.28 -26.96 -17.32
N LEU A 23 -19.50 -26.07 -18.29
CA LEU A 23 -20.11 -24.76 -18.08
C LEU A 23 -21.50 -24.82 -17.39
N SER A 24 -22.28 -25.89 -17.57
CA SER A 24 -23.62 -26.03 -16.97
C SER A 24 -23.61 -26.17 -15.45
N TYR A 25 -22.47 -26.54 -14.87
CA TYR A 25 -22.29 -26.58 -13.41
C TYR A 25 -22.36 -25.18 -12.77
N TYR A 26 -21.97 -24.15 -13.53
CA TYR A 26 -21.88 -22.78 -13.04
C TYR A 26 -23.10 -21.95 -13.40
N LEU A 27 -23.59 -22.10 -14.63
CA LEU A 27 -24.61 -21.22 -15.19
C LEU A 27 -25.98 -21.42 -14.54
N PRO A 28 -26.75 -20.33 -14.35
CA PRO A 28 -28.09 -20.41 -13.77
C PRO A 28 -29.04 -21.23 -14.66
N THR A 29 -29.93 -21.98 -14.02
CA THR A 29 -30.94 -22.79 -14.72
C THR A 29 -32.04 -21.91 -15.31
N GLY A 30 -32.58 -22.31 -16.47
CA GLY A 30 -33.66 -21.58 -17.15
C GLY A 30 -33.21 -20.41 -18.03
N TYR A 31 -31.90 -20.18 -18.15
CA TYR A 31 -31.33 -19.18 -19.05
C TYR A 31 -31.01 -19.77 -20.41
N THR A 32 -31.13 -18.93 -21.44
CA THR A 32 -30.73 -19.21 -22.81
C THR A 32 -29.63 -18.23 -23.23
N TYR A 33 -28.68 -18.70 -24.04
CA TYR A 33 -27.49 -17.95 -24.39
C TYR A 33 -27.37 -17.79 -25.91
N ASP A 34 -27.01 -16.59 -26.35
CA ASP A 34 -26.62 -16.33 -27.73
C ASP A 34 -25.37 -17.14 -28.08
N GLN A 35 -25.53 -18.07 -29.02
CA GLN A 35 -24.49 -18.99 -29.47
C GLN A 35 -23.41 -18.31 -30.32
N SER A 36 -23.61 -17.04 -30.71
CA SER A 36 -22.58 -16.25 -31.40
C SER A 36 -21.49 -15.74 -30.45
N ILE A 37 -21.78 -15.69 -29.14
CA ILE A 37 -20.81 -15.28 -28.12
C ILE A 37 -19.96 -16.49 -27.72
N PRO A 38 -18.63 -16.43 -27.86
CA PRO A 38 -17.78 -17.58 -27.57
C PRO A 38 -17.77 -17.90 -26.07
N THR A 39 -17.83 -19.18 -25.75
CA THR A 39 -17.65 -19.70 -24.39
C THR A 39 -16.18 -19.65 -23.97
N PRO A 40 -15.86 -19.69 -22.65
CA PRO A 40 -14.48 -19.76 -22.19
C PRO A 40 -13.72 -20.95 -22.80
N LYS A 41 -14.36 -22.12 -22.93
CA LYS A 41 -13.73 -23.32 -23.49
C LYS A 41 -13.35 -23.16 -24.95
N GLU A 42 -14.17 -22.49 -25.76
CA GLU A 42 -13.88 -22.30 -27.19
C GLU A 42 -12.66 -21.41 -27.43
N VAL A 43 -12.38 -20.47 -26.52
CA VAL A 43 -11.21 -19.58 -26.60
C VAL A 43 -10.00 -20.18 -25.90
N LEU A 44 -10.16 -20.72 -24.69
CA LEU A 44 -9.06 -21.20 -23.85
C LEU A 44 -8.63 -22.64 -24.18
N GLY A 45 -9.51 -23.44 -24.78
CA GLY A 45 -9.28 -24.85 -25.11
C GLY A 45 -9.48 -25.82 -23.94
N TYR A 46 -9.94 -25.35 -22.78
CA TYR A 46 -10.19 -26.15 -21.58
C TYR A 46 -11.38 -25.59 -20.77
N GLU A 47 -11.94 -26.39 -19.87
CA GLU A 47 -13.10 -25.98 -19.07
C GLU A 47 -12.72 -25.04 -17.92
N VAL A 48 -13.63 -24.14 -17.50
CA VAL A 48 -13.38 -23.26 -16.35
C VAL A 48 -13.13 -24.08 -15.09
N GLY A 49 -12.03 -23.79 -14.39
CA GLY A 49 -11.58 -24.53 -13.21
C GLY A 49 -10.73 -25.77 -13.52
N GLU A 50 -10.52 -26.12 -14.81
CA GLU A 50 -9.58 -27.17 -15.19
C GLU A 50 -8.13 -26.74 -14.99
N TRP A 51 -7.83 -25.48 -15.33
CA TRP A 51 -6.55 -24.80 -15.12
C TRP A 51 -6.80 -23.43 -14.52
N HIS A 52 -5.82 -22.91 -13.79
CA HIS A 52 -5.84 -21.50 -13.38
C HIS A 52 -5.56 -20.64 -14.60
N VAL A 53 -6.48 -19.75 -14.97
CA VAL A 53 -6.27 -18.86 -16.11
C VAL A 53 -5.06 -17.95 -15.86
N SER A 54 -4.12 -17.89 -16.82
CA SER A 54 -3.07 -16.89 -16.78
C SER A 54 -3.62 -15.52 -17.19
N HIS A 55 -2.94 -14.44 -16.83
CA HIS A 55 -3.47 -13.10 -17.11
C HIS A 55 -3.62 -12.82 -18.63
N ASP A 56 -2.70 -13.33 -19.45
CA ASP A 56 -2.79 -13.21 -20.91
C ASP A 56 -3.99 -13.96 -21.50
N GLN A 57 -4.28 -15.17 -21.00
CA GLN A 57 -5.48 -15.94 -21.36
C GLN A 57 -6.76 -15.24 -20.92
N LEU A 58 -6.74 -14.66 -19.72
CA LEU A 58 -7.87 -13.89 -19.19
C LEU A 58 -8.19 -12.71 -20.11
N VAL A 59 -7.20 -11.88 -20.44
CA VAL A 59 -7.37 -10.75 -21.36
C VAL A 59 -7.77 -11.19 -22.76
N MET A 60 -7.21 -12.30 -23.26
CA MET A 60 -7.59 -12.89 -24.55
C MET A 60 -9.09 -13.19 -24.60
N TYR A 61 -9.62 -13.85 -23.56
CA TYR A 61 -11.04 -14.17 -23.49
C TYR A 61 -11.92 -12.92 -23.36
N MET A 62 -11.52 -11.97 -22.52
CA MET A 62 -12.24 -10.71 -22.35
C MET A 62 -12.39 -9.92 -23.66
N LYS A 63 -11.35 -9.92 -24.52
CA LYS A 63 -11.43 -9.33 -25.86
C LYS A 63 -12.36 -10.10 -26.78
N ALA A 64 -12.28 -11.44 -26.79
CA ALA A 64 -13.12 -12.27 -27.65
C ALA A 64 -14.63 -12.06 -27.35
N VAL A 65 -15.00 -11.95 -26.07
CA VAL A 65 -16.38 -11.66 -25.67
C VAL A 65 -16.80 -10.25 -26.11
N ALA A 66 -15.94 -9.25 -25.91
CA ALA A 66 -16.23 -7.86 -26.29
C ALA A 66 -16.34 -7.66 -27.81
N GLU A 67 -15.58 -8.41 -28.61
CA GLU A 67 -15.66 -8.38 -30.07
C GLU A 67 -16.94 -9.05 -30.60
N ALA A 68 -17.47 -10.03 -29.88
CA ALA A 68 -18.66 -10.78 -30.31
C ALA A 68 -20.00 -10.17 -29.84
N SER A 69 -20.02 -9.46 -28.70
CA SER A 69 -21.26 -8.94 -28.09
C SER A 69 -21.42 -7.43 -28.29
N ASP A 70 -22.59 -7.00 -28.76
CA ASP A 70 -22.95 -5.58 -28.85
C ASP A 70 -23.27 -4.92 -27.50
N ARG A 71 -23.29 -5.72 -26.42
CA ARG A 71 -23.53 -5.31 -25.03
C ARG A 71 -22.26 -5.02 -24.26
N VAL A 72 -21.08 -5.25 -24.85
CA VAL A 72 -19.80 -5.20 -24.13
C VAL A 72 -18.82 -4.28 -24.86
N THR A 73 -18.21 -3.36 -24.12
CA THR A 73 -17.04 -2.60 -24.59
C THR A 73 -15.81 -2.97 -23.78
N PHE A 74 -14.65 -3.05 -24.43
CA PHE A 74 -13.36 -3.32 -23.83
C PHE A 74 -12.50 -2.04 -23.76
N GLU A 75 -11.93 -1.75 -22.59
CA GLU A 75 -10.98 -0.66 -22.38
C GLU A 75 -9.69 -1.19 -21.72
N GLU A 76 -8.52 -0.76 -22.19
CA GLU A 76 -7.28 -0.87 -21.41
C GLU A 76 -7.16 0.36 -20.50
N THR A 77 -7.35 0.18 -19.20
CA THR A 77 -7.41 1.28 -18.23
C THR A 77 -6.03 1.73 -17.74
N GLY A 78 -4.98 0.98 -18.07
CA GLY A 78 -3.59 1.30 -17.79
C GLY A 78 -2.71 0.05 -17.77
N ARG A 79 -1.50 0.15 -17.21
CA ARG A 79 -0.53 -0.94 -17.15
C ARG A 79 0.17 -1.04 -15.80
N THR A 80 0.52 -2.28 -15.43
CA THR A 80 1.32 -2.60 -14.24
C THR A 80 2.80 -2.25 -14.43
N TYR A 81 3.60 -2.42 -13.37
CA TYR A 81 5.06 -2.31 -13.44
C TYR A 81 5.66 -3.29 -14.47
N GLU A 82 5.17 -4.53 -14.54
CA GLU A 82 5.60 -5.53 -15.53
C GLU A 82 4.95 -5.33 -16.92
N LYS A 83 4.31 -4.17 -17.14
CA LYS A 83 3.67 -3.76 -18.40
C LYS A 83 2.49 -4.64 -18.83
N ARG A 84 1.89 -5.39 -17.91
CA ARG A 84 0.63 -6.11 -18.18
C ARG A 84 -0.53 -5.13 -18.24
N PRO A 85 -1.45 -5.28 -19.21
CA PRO A 85 -2.60 -4.39 -19.32
C PRO A 85 -3.57 -4.64 -18.17
N GLN A 86 -4.03 -3.58 -17.51
CA GLN A 86 -5.26 -3.62 -16.72
C GLN A 86 -6.43 -3.29 -17.64
N VAL A 87 -7.52 -4.04 -17.53
CA VAL A 87 -8.63 -3.97 -18.49
C VAL A 87 -9.95 -3.80 -17.77
N LEU A 88 -10.90 -3.18 -18.45
CA LEU A 88 -12.25 -3.01 -17.97
C LEU A 88 -13.24 -3.37 -19.07
N LEU A 89 -14.20 -4.23 -18.73
CA LEU A 89 -15.38 -4.46 -19.55
C LEU A 89 -16.51 -3.59 -19.02
N THR A 90 -17.11 -2.77 -19.88
CA THR A 90 -18.38 -2.09 -19.58
C THR A 90 -19.49 -2.86 -20.27
N ILE A 91 -20.43 -3.37 -19.48
CA ILE A 91 -21.53 -4.22 -19.96
C ILE A 91 -22.87 -3.54 -19.67
N SER A 92 -23.66 -3.28 -20.71
CA SER A 92 -24.98 -2.65 -20.61
C SER A 92 -25.76 -2.88 -21.91
N SER A 93 -26.99 -2.38 -22.02
CA SER A 93 -27.71 -2.45 -23.29
C SER A 93 -27.02 -1.60 -24.37
N PRO A 94 -27.13 -1.96 -25.66
CA PRO A 94 -26.53 -1.17 -26.74
C PRO A 94 -27.01 0.29 -26.73
N ALA A 95 -28.25 0.52 -26.32
CA ALA A 95 -28.82 1.85 -26.14
C ALA A 95 -28.08 2.66 -25.06
N ASN A 96 -27.74 2.05 -23.92
CA ASN A 96 -26.95 2.68 -22.87
C ASN A 96 -25.50 2.93 -23.29
N LEU A 97 -24.86 1.96 -23.94
CA LEU A 97 -23.49 2.12 -24.44
C LEU A 97 -23.37 3.28 -25.44
N SER A 98 -24.38 3.47 -26.30
CA SER A 98 -24.40 4.60 -27.25
C SER A 98 -24.48 5.98 -26.61
N LYS A 99 -24.87 6.06 -25.33
CA LYS A 99 -25.03 7.31 -24.55
C LYS A 99 -24.20 7.31 -23.26
N ILE A 100 -23.11 6.54 -23.22
CA ILE A 100 -22.39 6.29 -21.97
C ILE A 100 -21.82 7.55 -21.31
N ASP A 101 -21.37 8.52 -22.11
CA ASP A 101 -20.88 9.81 -21.60
C ASP A 101 -22.00 10.63 -20.95
N GLN A 102 -23.22 10.55 -21.50
CA GLN A 102 -24.39 11.18 -20.90
C GLN A 102 -24.74 10.52 -19.57
N ILE A 103 -24.67 9.18 -19.48
CA ILE A 103 -24.87 8.45 -18.21
C ILE A 103 -23.84 8.90 -17.18
N LYS A 104 -22.55 8.95 -17.52
CA LYS A 104 -21.49 9.45 -16.62
C LYS A 104 -21.76 10.89 -16.18
N ALA A 105 -22.17 11.78 -17.09
CA ALA A 105 -22.51 13.17 -16.77
C ALA A 105 -23.73 13.29 -15.86
N ASP A 106 -24.77 12.49 -16.07
CA ASP A 106 -25.95 12.46 -15.21
C ASP A 106 -25.63 11.93 -13.83
N ARG A 107 -24.78 10.91 -13.72
CA ARG A 107 -24.31 10.37 -12.43
C ARG A 107 -23.52 11.37 -11.62
N LYS A 108 -22.69 12.21 -12.25
CA LYS A 108 -21.98 13.31 -11.55
C LYS A 108 -22.94 14.25 -10.82
N LYS A 109 -24.19 14.39 -11.28
CA LYS A 109 -25.22 15.18 -10.58
C LYS A 109 -25.58 14.58 -9.21
N LEU A 110 -25.45 13.28 -8.99
CA LEU A 110 -25.67 12.67 -7.67
C LEU A 110 -24.72 13.21 -6.59
N ARG A 111 -23.55 13.73 -6.99
CA ARG A 111 -22.57 14.37 -6.09
C ARG A 111 -22.84 15.84 -5.80
N ASP A 112 -23.73 16.47 -6.58
CA ASP A 112 -24.07 17.87 -6.43
C ASP A 112 -25.40 18.01 -5.68
N ALA A 113 -25.31 18.42 -4.41
CA ALA A 113 -26.46 18.63 -3.54
C ALA A 113 -27.46 19.68 -4.08
N GLY A 114 -27.03 20.58 -4.95
CA GLY A 114 -27.86 21.61 -5.59
C GLY A 114 -28.55 21.14 -6.88
N SER A 115 -28.18 19.98 -7.40
CA SER A 115 -28.70 19.49 -8.69
C SER A 115 -29.96 18.62 -8.55
N SER A 116 -30.78 18.60 -9.59
CA SER A 116 -31.92 17.69 -9.72
C SER A 116 -31.54 16.47 -10.57
N ALA A 117 -31.00 15.42 -9.93
CA ALA A 117 -30.75 14.14 -10.59
C ALA A 117 -32.08 13.36 -10.81
N ASP A 118 -32.27 12.78 -12.01
CA ASP A 118 -33.40 11.90 -12.32
C ASP A 118 -33.15 10.49 -11.78
N ILE A 119 -33.36 10.33 -10.47
CA ILE A 119 -33.11 9.05 -9.78
C ILE A 119 -34.04 7.95 -10.27
N GLU A 120 -35.26 8.30 -10.69
CA GLU A 120 -36.27 7.33 -11.11
C GLU A 120 -35.84 6.57 -12.37
N ASN A 121 -35.17 7.23 -13.32
CA ASN A 121 -34.71 6.59 -14.56
C ASN A 121 -33.21 6.32 -14.62
N MET A 122 -32.43 6.78 -13.64
CA MET A 122 -30.98 6.58 -13.64
C MET A 122 -30.59 5.09 -13.51
N PRO A 123 -29.69 4.59 -14.38
CA PRO A 123 -29.13 3.25 -14.23
C PRO A 123 -28.35 3.10 -12.91
N VAL A 124 -28.39 1.92 -12.31
CA VAL A 124 -27.46 1.55 -11.24
C VAL A 124 -26.11 1.17 -11.86
N VAL A 125 -25.01 1.53 -11.22
CA VAL A 125 -23.66 1.11 -11.63
C VAL A 125 -23.10 0.15 -10.60
N MET A 126 -22.70 -1.05 -11.05
CA MET A 126 -22.05 -2.07 -10.21
C MET A 126 -20.64 -2.34 -10.72
N TYR A 127 -19.63 -2.13 -9.87
CA TYR A 127 -18.23 -2.45 -10.16
C TYR A 127 -17.89 -3.81 -9.56
N MET A 128 -17.39 -4.72 -10.39
CA MET A 128 -16.96 -6.07 -10.03
C MET A 128 -15.44 -6.16 -10.15
N GLY A 129 -14.75 -6.05 -9.02
CA GLY A 129 -13.29 -6.09 -8.92
C GLY A 129 -12.81 -7.45 -8.44
N TYR A 130 -12.01 -8.14 -9.27
CA TYR A 130 -11.57 -9.50 -8.97
C TYR A 130 -10.09 -9.58 -8.63
N SER A 131 -9.76 -10.39 -7.61
CA SER A 131 -8.41 -10.87 -7.32
C SER A 131 -7.36 -9.74 -7.25
N VAL A 132 -7.60 -8.75 -6.38
CA VAL A 132 -6.56 -7.76 -6.00
C VAL A 132 -5.36 -8.43 -5.32
N HIS A 133 -5.60 -9.59 -4.69
CA HIS A 133 -4.53 -10.52 -4.36
C HIS A 133 -4.42 -11.59 -5.45
N GLY A 134 -3.27 -11.66 -6.09
CA GLY A 134 -3.09 -12.53 -7.25
C GLY A 134 -3.13 -14.03 -6.95
N ASN A 135 -2.88 -14.42 -5.69
CA ASN A 135 -2.99 -15.81 -5.23
C ASN A 135 -4.37 -16.17 -4.62
N GLU A 136 -5.38 -15.35 -4.90
CA GLU A 136 -6.80 -15.60 -4.62
C GLU A 136 -7.56 -15.77 -5.96
N PRO A 137 -7.25 -16.85 -6.71
CA PRO A 137 -7.50 -16.96 -8.16
C PRO A 137 -8.96 -17.23 -8.55
N SER A 138 -9.82 -17.73 -7.66
CA SER A 138 -11.20 -18.10 -7.97
C SER A 138 -12.04 -16.90 -8.39
N GLY A 139 -11.72 -15.70 -7.90
CA GLY A 139 -12.31 -14.44 -8.36
C GLY A 139 -12.05 -14.21 -9.85
N ALA A 140 -10.78 -14.12 -10.25
CA ALA A 140 -10.40 -13.92 -11.65
C ALA A 140 -10.98 -15.00 -12.59
N ASN A 141 -11.05 -16.26 -12.14
CA ASN A 141 -11.65 -17.34 -12.94
C ASN A 141 -13.18 -17.26 -13.00
N ALA A 142 -13.85 -16.78 -11.94
CA ALA A 142 -15.28 -16.48 -11.97
C ALA A 142 -15.62 -15.30 -12.89
N SER A 143 -14.67 -14.38 -13.13
CA SER A 143 -14.87 -13.27 -14.07
C SER A 143 -15.08 -13.76 -15.52
N LEU A 144 -14.50 -14.92 -15.91
CA LEU A 144 -14.76 -15.56 -17.21
C LEU A 144 -16.26 -15.91 -17.37
N LEU A 145 -16.85 -16.45 -16.30
CA LEU A 145 -18.26 -16.83 -16.26
C LEU A 145 -19.16 -15.58 -16.23
N ALA A 146 -18.78 -14.56 -15.47
CA ALA A 146 -19.50 -13.28 -15.41
C ALA A 146 -19.51 -12.58 -16.78
N ALA A 147 -18.37 -12.51 -17.47
CA ALA A 147 -18.28 -11.94 -18.80
C ALA A 147 -19.20 -12.69 -19.78
N TYR A 148 -19.18 -14.03 -19.78
CA TYR A 148 -20.08 -14.82 -20.63
C TYR A 148 -21.56 -14.60 -20.28
N GLN A 149 -21.92 -14.70 -19.00
CA GLN A 149 -23.29 -14.53 -18.53
C GLN A 149 -23.86 -13.20 -18.98
N PHE A 150 -23.17 -12.10 -18.72
CA PHE A 150 -23.70 -10.76 -18.99
C PHE A 150 -23.64 -10.37 -20.47
N ALA A 151 -22.77 -11.00 -21.25
CA ALA A 151 -22.68 -10.78 -22.69
C ALA A 151 -23.70 -11.61 -23.49
N ALA A 152 -23.98 -12.85 -23.07
CA ALA A 152 -24.68 -13.84 -23.88
C ALA A 152 -26.08 -14.20 -23.40
N ALA A 153 -26.43 -14.02 -22.12
CA ALA A 153 -27.74 -14.42 -21.61
C ALA A 153 -28.87 -13.54 -22.17
N ASN A 154 -29.95 -14.17 -22.64
CA ASN A 154 -31.09 -13.44 -23.21
C ASN A 154 -32.01 -12.86 -22.12
N GLU A 155 -32.14 -13.55 -20.99
CA GLU A 155 -33.12 -13.21 -19.95
C GLU A 155 -32.79 -11.92 -19.17
N ILE A 156 -31.55 -11.43 -19.27
CA ILE A 156 -31.09 -10.20 -18.61
C ILE A 156 -31.16 -8.95 -19.50
N GLU A 157 -31.53 -9.10 -20.78
CA GLU A 157 -31.40 -8.01 -21.77
C GLU A 157 -32.16 -6.74 -21.34
N ALA A 158 -33.39 -6.91 -20.85
CA ALA A 158 -34.21 -5.80 -20.36
C ALA A 158 -33.67 -5.20 -19.04
N ASP A 159 -32.98 -5.99 -18.22
CA ASP A 159 -32.38 -5.52 -16.98
C ASP A 159 -31.21 -4.57 -17.28
N LEU A 160 -30.42 -4.87 -18.32
CA LEU A 160 -29.28 -4.06 -18.76
C LEU A 160 -29.66 -2.66 -19.29
N ASP A 161 -30.93 -2.40 -19.61
CA ASP A 161 -31.41 -1.04 -19.88
C ASP A 161 -31.36 -0.12 -18.66
N ASN A 162 -31.37 -0.70 -17.46
CA ASN A 162 -31.38 0.01 -16.19
C ASN A 162 -30.11 -0.18 -15.37
N MET A 163 -29.07 -0.77 -15.96
CA MET A 163 -27.82 -1.14 -15.27
C MET A 163 -26.61 -0.90 -16.16
N VAL A 164 -25.49 -0.50 -15.55
CA VAL A 164 -24.17 -0.58 -16.16
C VAL A 164 -23.28 -1.41 -15.25
N LEU A 165 -22.70 -2.47 -15.79
CA LEU A 165 -21.80 -3.37 -15.08
C LEU A 165 -20.37 -3.06 -15.51
N LEU A 166 -19.49 -2.87 -14.53
CA LEU A 166 -18.07 -2.64 -14.74
C LEU A 166 -17.33 -3.88 -14.26
N LEU A 167 -16.67 -4.60 -15.16
CA LEU A 167 -15.99 -5.86 -14.87
C LEU A 167 -14.48 -5.65 -15.02
N ASP A 168 -13.76 -5.66 -13.89
CA ASP A 168 -12.30 -5.58 -13.79
C ASP A 168 -11.77 -6.98 -13.41
N PRO A 169 -11.39 -7.80 -14.40
CA PRO A 169 -11.23 -9.24 -14.23
C PRO A 169 -10.00 -9.64 -13.41
N ALA A 170 -9.05 -8.72 -13.21
CA ALA A 170 -7.85 -8.95 -12.41
C ALA A 170 -7.23 -7.62 -12.00
N ILE A 171 -7.50 -7.20 -10.76
CA ILE A 171 -6.95 -5.95 -10.21
C ILE A 171 -5.42 -6.03 -10.09
N ASN A 172 -4.86 -7.21 -9.83
CA ASN A 172 -3.41 -7.47 -9.75
C ASN A 172 -2.94 -8.44 -10.83
N PRO A 173 -2.72 -7.98 -12.08
CA PRO A 173 -2.23 -8.82 -13.17
C PRO A 173 -0.91 -9.54 -12.89
N ASP A 174 0.02 -8.86 -12.21
CA ASP A 174 1.37 -9.36 -11.98
C ASP A 174 1.38 -10.51 -10.98
N GLY A 175 0.68 -10.34 -9.85
CA GLY A 175 0.47 -11.38 -8.86
C GLY A 175 -0.31 -12.58 -9.41
N LEU A 176 -1.39 -12.33 -10.14
CA LEU A 176 -2.23 -13.38 -10.73
C LEU A 176 -1.42 -14.27 -11.68
N ASN A 177 -0.63 -13.64 -12.56
CA ASN A 177 0.19 -14.36 -13.52
C ASN A 177 1.29 -15.18 -12.83
N ARG A 178 1.93 -14.62 -11.78
CA ARG A 178 2.94 -15.33 -10.95
C ARG A 178 2.33 -16.57 -10.31
N PHE A 179 1.14 -16.43 -9.73
CA PHE A 179 0.44 -17.51 -9.07
C PHE A 179 0.00 -18.62 -10.04
N ALA A 180 -0.70 -18.26 -11.12
CA ALA A 180 -1.18 -19.21 -12.12
C ALA A 180 -0.01 -20.02 -12.71
N SER A 181 1.12 -19.36 -12.98
CA SER A 181 2.34 -20.03 -13.47
C SER A 181 2.86 -21.09 -12.49
N TRP A 182 2.89 -20.79 -11.19
CA TRP A 182 3.33 -21.73 -10.16
C TRP A 182 2.40 -22.95 -10.07
N VAL A 183 1.11 -22.70 -9.89
CA VAL A 183 0.11 -23.75 -9.66
C VAL A 183 -0.04 -24.65 -10.88
N ASN A 184 -0.10 -24.07 -12.08
CA ASN A 184 -0.24 -24.85 -13.32
C ASN A 184 1.01 -25.71 -13.60
N THR A 185 2.21 -25.23 -13.31
CA THR A 185 3.46 -26.01 -13.50
C THR A 185 3.52 -27.23 -12.59
N HIS A 186 2.88 -27.16 -11.42
CA HIS A 186 2.88 -28.25 -10.43
C HIS A 186 1.59 -29.09 -10.43
N LYS A 187 0.63 -28.78 -11.31
CA LYS A 187 -0.62 -29.53 -11.44
C LYS A 187 -0.35 -30.97 -11.88
N SER A 188 -0.95 -31.91 -11.17
CA SER A 188 -0.95 -33.34 -11.54
C SER A 188 -2.18 -33.72 -12.36
N TYR A 189 -2.06 -34.74 -13.23
CA TYR A 189 -3.22 -35.32 -13.91
C TYR A 189 -4.15 -36.05 -12.94
N ASN A 190 -3.57 -36.77 -11.97
CA ASN A 190 -4.31 -37.31 -10.84
C ASN A 190 -4.27 -36.27 -9.73
N MET A 191 -5.42 -35.68 -9.42
CA MET A 191 -5.51 -34.64 -8.39
C MET A 191 -5.10 -35.19 -7.03
N ASN A 192 -4.27 -34.43 -6.32
CA ASN A 192 -3.77 -34.77 -4.98
C ASN A 192 -4.14 -33.64 -4.01
N GLY A 193 -5.09 -33.94 -3.11
CA GLY A 193 -5.59 -33.00 -2.11
C GLY A 193 -4.67 -32.76 -0.91
N ASP A 194 -3.57 -33.50 -0.76
CA ASP A 194 -2.68 -33.37 0.40
C ASP A 194 -2.14 -31.93 0.51
N PRO A 195 -2.40 -31.21 1.62
CA PRO A 195 -1.99 -29.81 1.78
C PRO A 195 -0.48 -29.61 1.77
N ASN A 196 0.32 -30.68 1.89
CA ASN A 196 1.78 -30.63 1.77
C ASN A 196 2.27 -30.67 0.31
N ASN A 197 1.38 -30.80 -0.67
CA ASN A 197 1.74 -30.74 -2.07
C ASN A 197 2.33 -29.35 -2.41
N ILE A 198 3.39 -29.35 -3.22
CA ILE A 198 4.08 -28.13 -3.68
C ILE A 198 3.17 -27.15 -4.43
N GLU A 199 2.10 -27.66 -5.04
CA GLU A 199 1.04 -26.85 -5.66
C GLU A 199 0.48 -25.78 -4.69
N PHE A 200 0.40 -26.10 -3.39
CA PHE A 200 -0.17 -25.20 -2.37
C PHE A 200 0.89 -24.37 -1.62
N THR A 201 2.17 -24.48 -2.00
CA THR A 201 3.29 -23.80 -1.34
C THR A 201 4.10 -23.01 -2.37
N GLU A 202 3.61 -21.81 -2.69
CA GLU A 202 4.26 -20.87 -3.61
C GLU A 202 5.71 -20.58 -3.22
N ALA A 203 6.57 -20.39 -4.22
CA ALA A 203 7.89 -19.80 -4.01
C ALA A 203 7.78 -18.40 -3.38
N TRP A 204 8.85 -17.98 -2.71
CA TRP A 204 9.03 -16.61 -2.31
C TRP A 204 9.47 -15.79 -3.53
N PRO A 205 8.92 -14.59 -3.78
CA PRO A 205 7.76 -13.98 -3.13
C PRO A 205 6.45 -14.61 -3.66
N ARG A 206 5.43 -14.68 -2.81
CA ARG A 206 4.12 -15.26 -3.19
C ARG A 206 3.41 -14.39 -4.23
N GLY A 207 2.38 -14.92 -4.87
CA GLY A 207 1.54 -14.24 -5.86
C GLY A 207 0.51 -13.27 -5.30
N ARG A 208 0.43 -13.10 -3.97
CA ARG A 208 -0.52 -12.17 -3.33
C ARG A 208 -0.35 -10.72 -3.79
N THR A 209 0.88 -10.28 -3.94
CA THR A 209 1.24 -8.87 -4.07
C THR A 209 1.59 -8.47 -5.50
N ASN A 210 1.78 -7.18 -5.77
CA ASN A 210 2.20 -6.68 -7.09
C ASN A 210 3.69 -6.96 -7.37
N HIS A 211 4.26 -6.27 -8.37
CA HIS A 211 5.68 -6.38 -8.73
C HIS A 211 6.64 -6.09 -7.56
N TYR A 212 6.46 -4.96 -6.88
CA TYR A 212 7.28 -4.56 -5.72
C TYR A 212 6.78 -5.15 -4.39
N TRP A 213 5.94 -6.17 -4.44
CA TRP A 213 5.44 -6.91 -3.29
C TRP A 213 4.56 -6.13 -2.32
N PHE A 214 3.83 -5.14 -2.81
CA PHE A 214 2.83 -4.40 -2.05
C PHE A 214 1.45 -5.08 -2.10
N ASP A 215 0.71 -4.95 -0.99
CA ASP A 215 -0.71 -5.28 -0.91
C ASP A 215 -1.54 -4.16 -1.57
N LEU A 216 -2.06 -4.42 -2.76
CA LEU A 216 -2.88 -3.46 -3.49
C LEU A 216 -4.25 -3.20 -2.84
N ASN A 217 -4.69 -4.06 -1.91
CA ASN A 217 -5.88 -3.84 -1.07
C ASN A 217 -5.55 -3.09 0.23
N ARG A 218 -4.39 -2.41 0.28
CA ARG A 218 -4.06 -1.36 1.25
C ARG A 218 -3.74 -0.02 0.59
N ASP A 219 -3.75 0.01 -0.74
CA ASP A 219 -3.30 1.14 -1.58
C ASP A 219 -4.48 1.89 -2.24
N TRP A 220 -5.72 1.71 -1.77
CA TRP A 220 -6.88 2.47 -2.28
C TRP A 220 -6.89 3.94 -1.89
N LEU A 221 -6.42 4.27 -0.69
CA LEU A 221 -6.30 5.64 -0.19
C LEU A 221 -4.89 6.21 -0.45
N PRO A 222 -3.80 5.44 -0.25
CA PRO A 222 -2.47 5.95 -0.57
C PRO A 222 -2.19 6.11 -2.06
N VAL A 223 -2.73 5.23 -2.92
CA VAL A 223 -2.68 5.35 -4.39
C VAL A 223 -1.24 5.53 -4.93
N GLN A 224 -0.30 4.79 -4.34
CA GLN A 224 1.13 4.88 -4.64
C GLN A 224 1.52 4.06 -5.87
N HIS A 225 0.76 3.03 -6.21
CA HIS A 225 1.08 2.16 -7.34
C HIS A 225 0.24 2.48 -8.59
N PRO A 226 0.78 2.26 -9.82
CA PRO A 226 0.05 2.48 -11.06
C PRO A 226 -1.25 1.67 -11.10
N GLU A 227 -1.26 0.45 -10.55
CA GLU A 227 -2.46 -0.38 -10.51
C GLU A 227 -3.61 0.30 -9.75
N SER A 228 -3.30 0.92 -8.61
CA SER A 228 -4.25 1.64 -7.79
C SER A 228 -4.65 2.99 -8.39
N ARG A 229 -3.70 3.73 -9.00
CA ARG A 229 -4.00 4.97 -9.75
C ARG A 229 -4.97 4.70 -10.89
N ASN A 230 -4.77 3.58 -11.57
CA ASN A 230 -5.66 3.14 -12.64
C ASN A 230 -7.05 2.81 -12.08
N ARG A 231 -7.15 2.05 -11.00
CA ARG A 231 -8.43 1.69 -10.37
C ARG A 231 -9.19 2.90 -9.82
N VAL A 232 -8.52 3.81 -9.11
CA VAL A 232 -9.16 4.97 -8.46
C VAL A 232 -9.71 5.95 -9.48
N ARG A 233 -9.01 6.23 -10.59
CA ARG A 233 -9.59 7.10 -11.63
C ARG A 233 -10.84 6.47 -12.26
N VAL A 234 -10.86 5.16 -12.53
CA VAL A 234 -12.09 4.48 -13.01
C VAL A 234 -13.21 4.61 -11.98
N PHE A 235 -12.92 4.38 -10.70
CA PHE A 235 -13.90 4.54 -9.63
C PHE A 235 -14.47 5.98 -9.58
N GLN A 236 -13.61 7.00 -9.66
CA GLN A 236 -14.05 8.41 -9.64
C GLN A 236 -14.81 8.84 -10.89
N GLU A 237 -14.51 8.23 -12.04
CA GLU A 237 -15.20 8.50 -13.30
C GLU A 237 -16.63 7.94 -13.30
N TRP A 238 -16.81 6.74 -12.75
CA TRP A 238 -18.08 6.01 -12.80
C TRP A 238 -18.96 6.19 -11.56
N LEU A 239 -18.34 6.45 -10.41
CA LEU A 239 -19.00 6.60 -9.11
C LEU A 239 -19.94 5.43 -8.83
N PRO A 240 -19.47 4.17 -8.75
CA PRO A 240 -20.36 3.02 -8.66
C PRO A 240 -21.28 3.10 -7.44
N ASN A 241 -22.49 2.53 -7.55
CA ASN A 241 -23.37 2.39 -6.38
C ASN A 241 -22.93 1.22 -5.49
N ILE A 242 -22.44 0.15 -6.11
CA ILE A 242 -21.94 -1.05 -5.45
C ILE A 242 -20.55 -1.37 -6.02
N HIS A 243 -19.60 -1.69 -5.15
CA HIS A 243 -18.29 -2.20 -5.50
C HIS A 243 -18.09 -3.56 -4.84
N LEU A 244 -17.92 -4.60 -5.65
CA LEU A 244 -17.66 -5.97 -5.22
C LEU A 244 -16.15 -6.22 -5.21
N ASP A 245 -15.63 -6.62 -4.06
CA ASP A 245 -14.21 -6.91 -3.81
C ASP A 245 -14.05 -8.42 -3.59
N PHE A 246 -13.73 -9.15 -4.65
CA PHE A 246 -13.66 -10.62 -4.62
C PHE A 246 -12.30 -11.12 -4.14
N HIS A 247 -12.33 -11.82 -3.00
CA HIS A 247 -11.18 -12.33 -2.26
C HIS A 247 -11.29 -13.82 -1.90
N GLU A 248 -10.18 -14.36 -1.39
CA GLU A 248 -10.13 -15.67 -0.73
C GLU A 248 -9.41 -15.62 0.62
N MET A 249 -9.82 -16.53 1.49
CA MET A 249 -9.23 -16.75 2.81
C MET A 249 -8.77 -18.21 2.98
N GLY A 250 -8.28 -18.57 4.18
CA GLY A 250 -7.70 -19.89 4.43
C GLY A 250 -8.60 -21.07 4.00
N THR A 251 -7.97 -22.15 3.53
CA THR A 251 -8.63 -23.37 3.02
C THR A 251 -9.70 -23.94 3.95
N ASN A 252 -9.50 -23.82 5.27
CA ASN A 252 -10.38 -24.39 6.29
C ASN A 252 -11.59 -23.51 6.64
N SER A 253 -11.72 -22.35 6.01
CA SER A 253 -12.87 -21.47 6.17
C SER A 253 -14.08 -21.95 5.35
N THR A 254 -15.15 -21.16 5.36
CA THR A 254 -16.30 -21.28 4.44
C THR A 254 -16.38 -20.03 3.55
N PHE A 255 -17.56 -19.54 3.17
CA PHE A 255 -17.70 -18.29 2.42
C PHE A 255 -18.11 -17.13 3.33
N PHE A 256 -17.51 -15.96 3.20
CA PHE A 256 -17.94 -14.75 3.90
C PHE A 256 -18.38 -13.67 2.92
N PHE A 257 -19.38 -12.89 3.32
CA PHE A 257 -19.78 -11.66 2.64
C PHE A 257 -20.10 -10.54 3.65
N GLN A 258 -19.77 -9.30 3.27
CA GLN A 258 -20.10 -8.06 4.00
C GLN A 258 -21.61 -8.01 4.33
N PRO A 259 -22.03 -7.47 5.48
CA PRO A 259 -21.26 -6.66 6.43
C PRO A 259 -20.31 -7.43 7.35
N GLY A 260 -19.23 -6.76 7.78
CA GLY A 260 -18.35 -7.22 8.85
C GLY A 260 -18.91 -6.90 10.25
N VAL A 261 -18.02 -6.83 11.25
CA VAL A 261 -18.40 -6.57 12.64
C VAL A 261 -18.97 -5.14 12.79
N PRO A 262 -20.24 -4.96 13.18
CA PRO A 262 -20.90 -3.64 13.18
C PRO A 262 -20.20 -2.58 14.05
N ALA A 263 -19.60 -3.01 15.17
CA ALA A 263 -18.92 -2.12 16.10
C ALA A 263 -17.58 -1.57 15.57
N ARG A 264 -17.04 -2.14 14.49
CA ARG A 264 -15.72 -1.83 13.91
C ARG A 264 -15.82 -1.08 12.58
N MET A 265 -16.89 -0.32 12.40
CA MET A 265 -17.06 0.57 11.26
C MET A 265 -16.46 1.95 11.58
N HIS A 266 -15.81 2.57 10.59
CA HIS A 266 -15.32 3.93 10.74
C HIS A 266 -16.48 4.92 10.96
N PRO A 267 -16.40 5.85 11.91
CA PRO A 267 -17.51 6.78 12.19
C PRO A 267 -17.86 7.79 11.10
N LEU A 268 -17.08 7.83 10.01
CA LEU A 268 -17.38 8.63 8.82
C LEU A 268 -18.25 7.87 7.81
N THR A 269 -18.39 6.55 7.95
CA THR A 269 -19.35 5.75 7.20
C THR A 269 -20.75 5.93 7.82
N PRO A 270 -21.77 6.32 7.05
CA PRO A 270 -23.11 6.50 7.60
C PRO A 270 -23.77 5.15 7.92
N GLU A 271 -24.58 5.11 8.98
CA GLU A 271 -25.33 3.90 9.39
C GLU A 271 -26.20 3.32 8.27
N LYS A 272 -26.75 4.19 7.40
CA LYS A 272 -27.53 3.76 6.24
C LYS A 272 -26.74 2.88 5.26
N ASN A 273 -25.42 3.07 5.15
CA ASN A 273 -24.58 2.19 4.34
C ASN A 273 -24.66 0.75 4.88
N PHE A 274 -24.39 0.57 6.17
CA PHE A 274 -24.46 -0.74 6.83
C PHE A 274 -25.84 -1.40 6.68
N GLU A 275 -26.94 -0.65 6.84
CA GLU A 275 -28.29 -1.18 6.61
C GLU A 275 -28.49 -1.74 5.20
N LEU A 276 -28.00 -1.03 4.18
CA LEU A 276 -28.10 -1.44 2.79
C LEU A 276 -27.21 -2.64 2.50
N THR A 277 -25.98 -2.66 3.03
CA THR A 277 -25.06 -3.80 2.93
C THR A 277 -25.69 -5.06 3.55
N LYS A 278 -26.31 -4.94 4.72
CA LYS A 278 -27.05 -6.03 5.36
C LYS A 278 -28.23 -6.51 4.51
N LYS A 279 -28.96 -5.58 3.89
CA LYS A 279 -30.06 -5.92 2.97
C LYS A 279 -29.55 -6.67 1.74
N ILE A 280 -28.46 -6.22 1.12
CA ILE A 280 -27.81 -6.91 0.00
C ILE A 280 -27.33 -8.31 0.43
N GLY A 281 -26.80 -8.46 1.64
CA GLY A 281 -26.39 -9.75 2.20
C GLY A 281 -27.50 -10.81 2.20
N THR A 282 -28.78 -10.41 2.26
CA THR A 282 -29.90 -11.37 2.17
C THR A 282 -30.04 -12.03 0.80
N TYR A 283 -29.60 -11.36 -0.27
CA TYR A 283 -29.54 -11.92 -1.62
C TYR A 283 -28.42 -12.95 -1.73
N HIS A 284 -27.25 -12.66 -1.15
CA HIS A 284 -26.12 -13.60 -1.10
C HIS A 284 -26.48 -14.86 -0.32
N ALA A 285 -27.07 -14.69 0.87
CA ALA A 285 -27.57 -15.79 1.70
C ALA A 285 -28.51 -16.71 0.91
N LYS A 286 -29.54 -16.14 0.28
CA LYS A 286 -30.52 -16.88 -0.53
C LYS A 286 -29.85 -17.64 -1.69
N ALA A 287 -28.88 -17.04 -2.36
CA ALA A 287 -28.22 -17.66 -3.50
C ALA A 287 -27.26 -18.78 -3.07
N LEU A 288 -26.51 -18.59 -1.98
CA LEU A 288 -25.61 -19.61 -1.44
C LEU A 288 -26.38 -20.78 -0.81
N ASP A 289 -27.52 -20.50 -0.14
CA ASP A 289 -28.45 -21.52 0.34
C ASP A 289 -28.92 -22.44 -0.81
N ALA A 290 -29.25 -21.85 -1.97
CA ALA A 290 -29.75 -22.58 -3.13
C ALA A 290 -28.74 -23.57 -3.72
N ILE A 291 -27.44 -23.33 -3.55
CA ILE A 291 -26.36 -24.22 -4.01
C ILE A 291 -25.74 -25.06 -2.88
N GLY A 292 -26.23 -24.90 -1.65
CA GLY A 292 -25.78 -25.64 -0.47
C GLY A 292 -24.41 -25.22 0.06
N SER A 293 -23.94 -24.02 -0.25
CA SER A 293 -22.63 -23.53 0.21
C SER A 293 -22.73 -22.95 1.61
N MET A 294 -21.82 -23.34 2.50
CA MET A 294 -21.75 -22.78 3.86
C MET A 294 -21.22 -21.35 3.81
N TYR A 295 -21.81 -20.45 4.59
CA TYR A 295 -21.37 -19.06 4.69
C TYR A 295 -21.56 -18.47 6.09
N TYR A 296 -21.00 -17.28 6.30
CA TYR A 296 -21.23 -16.43 7.46
C TYR A 296 -21.11 -14.94 7.09
N SER A 297 -21.62 -14.05 7.96
CA SER A 297 -21.60 -12.59 7.81
C SER A 297 -21.69 -11.94 9.21
N GLU A 298 -21.53 -10.62 9.31
CA GLU A 298 -21.54 -9.80 10.54
C GLU A 298 -20.41 -10.12 11.54
N GLU A 299 -19.37 -10.83 11.10
CA GLU A 299 -18.26 -11.33 11.93
C GLU A 299 -16.89 -11.18 11.24
N SER A 300 -15.81 -11.45 11.98
CA SER A 300 -14.40 -11.54 11.52
C SER A 300 -13.72 -10.26 11.01
N TYR A 301 -14.31 -9.56 10.04
CA TYR A 301 -13.70 -8.43 9.35
C TYR A 301 -14.22 -7.09 9.87
N ASP A 302 -13.44 -6.02 9.71
CA ASP A 302 -13.83 -4.65 10.05
C ASP A 302 -14.00 -3.74 8.82
N ASP A 303 -14.71 -2.63 9.01
CA ASP A 303 -14.86 -1.56 8.02
C ASP A 303 -14.25 -0.24 8.54
N TYR A 304 -13.04 -0.34 9.09
CA TYR A 304 -12.38 0.79 9.74
C TYR A 304 -11.43 1.55 8.81
N TYR A 305 -10.42 0.90 8.25
CA TYR A 305 -9.43 1.56 7.38
C TYR A 305 -9.94 1.73 5.96
N TYR A 306 -9.89 2.95 5.41
CA TYR A 306 -10.33 3.29 4.04
C TYR A 306 -9.33 2.96 2.92
N GLY A 307 -8.23 2.26 3.20
CA GLY A 307 -7.31 1.81 2.17
C GLY A 307 -7.70 0.49 1.49
N LYS A 308 -8.91 -0.03 1.74
CA LYS A 308 -9.42 -1.32 1.24
C LYS A 308 -10.58 -1.12 0.25
N GLY A 309 -10.77 -2.05 -0.69
CA GLY A 309 -11.85 -2.01 -1.67
C GLY A 309 -13.23 -2.18 -1.06
N SER A 310 -13.31 -2.88 0.07
CA SER A 310 -14.54 -3.01 0.83
C SER A 310 -14.97 -1.75 1.60
N THR A 311 -14.09 -0.78 1.84
CA THR A 311 -14.36 0.38 2.72
C THR A 311 -14.17 1.74 2.04
N TYR A 312 -13.21 1.87 1.12
CA TYR A 312 -13.00 3.09 0.32
C TYR A 312 -14.29 3.58 -0.39
N PRO A 313 -15.17 2.71 -0.90
CA PRO A 313 -16.44 3.12 -1.49
C PRO A 313 -17.42 3.73 -0.45
N ASP A 314 -17.40 3.24 0.78
CA ASP A 314 -18.40 3.57 1.82
C ASP A 314 -18.35 5.03 2.28
N VAL A 315 -17.16 5.62 2.24
CA VAL A 315 -16.93 7.05 2.55
C VAL A 315 -17.22 7.97 1.36
N GLN A 316 -17.79 7.43 0.27
CA GLN A 316 -18.09 8.15 -0.97
C GLN A 316 -19.50 7.87 -1.52
N GLY A 317 -20.42 7.44 -0.66
CA GLY A 317 -21.82 7.19 -1.05
C GLY A 317 -22.02 5.97 -1.95
N SER A 318 -21.02 5.09 -2.03
CA SER A 318 -21.09 3.75 -2.62
C SER A 318 -21.17 2.71 -1.49
N ILE A 319 -21.49 1.47 -1.83
CA ILE A 319 -21.44 0.31 -0.93
C ILE A 319 -20.31 -0.62 -1.36
N GLY A 320 -19.30 -0.82 -0.50
CA GLY A 320 -18.28 -1.84 -0.69
C GLY A 320 -18.70 -3.19 -0.12
N ILE A 321 -18.45 -4.27 -0.86
CA ILE A 321 -18.77 -5.64 -0.42
C ILE A 321 -17.55 -6.52 -0.58
N LEU A 322 -16.96 -6.93 0.53
CA LEU A 322 -15.94 -7.97 0.57
C LEU A 322 -16.61 -9.35 0.42
N PHE A 323 -16.05 -10.18 -0.45
CA PHE A 323 -16.33 -11.61 -0.52
C PHE A 323 -15.07 -12.40 -0.20
N GLU A 324 -15.13 -13.29 0.77
CA GLU A 324 -13.98 -14.13 1.14
C GLU A 324 -14.36 -15.59 0.94
N GLN A 325 -13.81 -16.22 -0.10
CA GLN A 325 -14.01 -17.64 -0.39
C GLN A 325 -12.91 -18.48 0.27
N ALA A 326 -13.25 -19.60 0.90
CA ALA A 326 -12.25 -20.59 1.30
C ALA A 326 -11.37 -20.98 0.10
N SER A 327 -10.05 -20.80 0.22
CA SER A 327 -9.15 -20.97 -0.90
C SER A 327 -8.88 -22.45 -1.18
N SER A 328 -9.16 -22.92 -2.39
CA SER A 328 -8.61 -24.21 -2.86
C SER A 328 -7.11 -24.11 -3.10
N ARG A 329 -6.58 -22.87 -3.24
CA ARG A 329 -5.24 -22.50 -3.72
C ARG A 329 -4.93 -23.11 -5.09
N GLY A 330 -4.72 -24.41 -5.13
CA GLY A 330 -4.63 -25.19 -6.35
C GLY A 330 -5.97 -25.77 -6.80
N HIS A 331 -5.94 -26.94 -7.44
CA HIS A 331 -7.08 -27.54 -8.14
C HIS A 331 -7.99 -28.37 -7.22
N LEU A 332 -7.44 -29.01 -6.18
CA LEU A 332 -8.16 -29.81 -5.19
C LEU A 332 -7.35 -29.84 -3.89
N GLN A 333 -7.94 -29.49 -2.75
CA GLN A 333 -7.23 -29.51 -1.46
C GLN A 333 -8.10 -30.11 -0.35
N GLU A 334 -7.50 -30.88 0.55
CA GLU A 334 -8.16 -31.32 1.79
C GLU A 334 -8.45 -30.11 2.68
N SER A 335 -9.67 -30.03 3.19
CA SER A 335 -10.07 -29.06 4.22
C SER A 335 -10.79 -29.76 5.37
N VAL A 336 -10.96 -29.05 6.49
CA VAL A 336 -11.80 -29.53 7.61
C VAL A 336 -13.26 -29.78 7.22
N ASN A 337 -13.72 -29.18 6.10
CA ASN A 337 -15.07 -29.29 5.57
C ASN A 337 -15.18 -30.34 4.45
N GLY A 338 -14.14 -31.15 4.23
CA GLY A 338 -14.02 -32.08 3.12
C GLY A 338 -13.12 -31.55 2.00
N MET A 339 -13.05 -32.26 0.88
CA MET A 339 -12.24 -31.80 -0.25
C MET A 339 -12.84 -30.55 -0.89
N LEU A 340 -11.99 -29.55 -1.06
CA LEU A 340 -12.31 -28.26 -1.65
C LEU A 340 -11.73 -28.21 -3.07
N SER A 341 -12.59 -28.23 -4.08
CA SER A 341 -12.17 -28.17 -5.49
C SER A 341 -12.17 -26.75 -6.03
N PHE A 342 -11.29 -26.47 -6.98
CA PHE A 342 -11.23 -25.16 -7.63
C PHE A 342 -12.55 -24.78 -8.33
N PRO A 343 -13.23 -25.66 -9.09
CA PRO A 343 -14.58 -25.42 -9.57
C PRO A 343 -15.59 -24.99 -8.50
N PHE A 344 -15.55 -25.59 -7.30
CA PHE A 344 -16.46 -25.20 -6.22
C PHE A 344 -16.22 -23.76 -5.76
N THR A 345 -14.95 -23.37 -5.59
CA THR A 345 -14.59 -22.00 -5.19
C THR A 345 -15.02 -20.98 -6.23
N ILE A 346 -14.81 -21.27 -7.52
CA ILE A 346 -15.26 -20.43 -8.65
C ILE A 346 -16.78 -20.28 -8.65
N ARG A 347 -17.52 -21.38 -8.44
CA ARG A 347 -18.99 -21.36 -8.43
C ARG A 347 -19.54 -20.45 -7.34
N ASN A 348 -18.96 -20.46 -6.15
CA ASN A 348 -19.41 -19.58 -5.07
C ASN A 348 -19.18 -18.11 -5.38
N GLN A 349 -18.01 -17.74 -5.93
CA GLN A 349 -17.73 -16.37 -6.36
C GLN A 349 -18.69 -15.91 -7.46
N PHE A 350 -18.94 -16.76 -8.45
CA PHE A 350 -19.91 -16.48 -9.51
C PHE A 350 -21.35 -16.36 -8.95
N THR A 351 -21.73 -17.18 -7.97
CA THR A 351 -23.03 -17.09 -7.29
C THR A 351 -23.19 -15.77 -6.51
N ALA A 352 -22.14 -15.33 -5.82
CA ALA A 352 -22.11 -14.02 -5.17
C ALA A 352 -22.25 -12.88 -6.19
N ASN A 353 -21.65 -13.02 -7.37
CA ASN A 353 -21.80 -12.07 -8.46
C ASN A 353 -23.26 -11.97 -8.97
N LEU A 354 -23.90 -13.10 -9.26
CA LEU A 354 -25.30 -13.14 -9.70
C LEU A 354 -26.25 -12.57 -8.64
N SER A 355 -26.05 -12.88 -7.36
CA SER A 355 -26.88 -12.33 -6.29
C SER A 355 -26.67 -10.83 -6.08
N SER A 356 -25.46 -10.32 -6.32
CA SER A 356 -25.19 -8.87 -6.35
C SER A 356 -25.93 -8.18 -7.49
N PHE A 357 -25.96 -8.80 -8.67
CA PHE A 357 -26.74 -8.32 -9.82
C PHE A 357 -28.24 -8.23 -9.49
N GLU A 358 -28.81 -9.29 -8.90
CA GLU A 358 -30.22 -9.29 -8.48
C GLU A 358 -30.51 -8.20 -7.45
N ALA A 359 -29.64 -8.01 -6.46
CA ALA A 359 -29.77 -6.94 -5.48
C ALA A 359 -29.71 -5.55 -6.14
N ALA A 360 -28.73 -5.32 -7.02
CA ALA A 360 -28.57 -4.06 -7.74
C ALA A 360 -29.80 -3.73 -8.61
N LYS A 361 -30.36 -4.73 -9.29
CA LYS A 361 -31.60 -4.63 -10.08
C LYS A 361 -32.78 -4.20 -9.23
N GLU A 362 -33.07 -4.95 -8.16
CA GLU A 362 -34.24 -4.69 -7.31
C GLU A 362 -34.11 -3.40 -6.49
N MET A 363 -32.88 -3.03 -6.12
CA MET A 363 -32.58 -1.87 -5.28
C MET A 363 -32.14 -0.63 -6.06
N ARG A 364 -32.21 -0.62 -7.40
CA ARG A 364 -31.69 0.47 -8.27
C ARG A 364 -32.03 1.88 -7.78
N GLN A 365 -33.30 2.16 -7.51
CA GLN A 365 -33.72 3.48 -7.06
C GLN A 365 -33.21 3.79 -5.65
N GLU A 366 -33.27 2.83 -4.72
CA GLU A 366 -32.81 2.99 -3.34
C GLU A 366 -31.31 3.28 -3.28
N LEU A 367 -30.51 2.62 -4.12
CA LEU A 367 -29.06 2.82 -4.21
C LEU A 367 -28.69 4.19 -4.78
N ASN A 368 -29.39 4.65 -5.83
CA ASN A 368 -29.19 5.99 -6.37
C ASN A 368 -29.71 7.08 -5.41
N GLN A 369 -30.80 6.82 -4.68
CA GLN A 369 -31.30 7.69 -3.62
C GLN A 369 -30.31 7.82 -2.46
N PHE A 370 -29.70 6.70 -2.03
CA PHE A 370 -28.68 6.69 -1.00
C PHE A 370 -27.48 7.55 -1.39
N MET A 371 -26.93 7.36 -2.59
CA MET A 371 -25.79 8.16 -3.07
C MET A 371 -26.13 9.66 -3.11
N ASN A 372 -27.28 10.05 -3.68
CA ASN A 372 -27.72 11.44 -3.70
C ASN A 372 -27.93 12.02 -2.28
N GLY A 373 -28.50 11.21 -1.37
CA GLY A 373 -28.71 11.59 0.03
C GLY A 373 -27.40 11.80 0.77
N PHE A 374 -26.42 10.92 0.54
CA PHE A 374 -25.08 11.00 1.12
C PHE A 374 -24.42 12.36 0.86
N TYR A 375 -24.41 12.83 -0.39
CA TYR A 375 -23.79 14.12 -0.74
C TYR A 375 -24.62 15.33 -0.27
N LYS A 376 -25.94 15.19 -0.14
CA LYS A 376 -26.78 16.21 0.50
C LYS A 376 -26.52 16.35 1.99
N ASP A 377 -26.23 15.25 2.69
CA ASP A 377 -25.88 15.29 4.10
C ASP A 377 -24.49 15.87 4.32
N ILE A 378 -23.53 15.59 3.42
CA ILE A 378 -22.22 16.26 3.42
C ILE A 378 -22.36 17.78 3.43
N LYS A 379 -23.28 18.35 2.64
CA LYS A 379 -23.47 19.80 2.63
C LYS A 379 -23.81 20.36 4.02
N LYS A 380 -24.62 19.64 4.81
CA LYS A 380 -24.96 20.02 6.19
C LYS A 380 -23.75 19.88 7.12
N GLU A 381 -22.98 18.82 6.96
CA GLU A 381 -21.75 18.58 7.75
C GLU A 381 -20.71 19.66 7.50
N VAL A 382 -20.47 20.01 6.24
CA VAL A 382 -19.59 21.11 5.83
C VAL A 382 -20.04 22.42 6.43
N ASP A 383 -21.35 22.74 6.38
CA ASP A 383 -21.87 23.99 6.94
C ASP A 383 -21.65 24.08 8.45
N ALA A 384 -21.79 22.96 9.16
CA ALA A 384 -21.62 22.86 10.61
C ALA A 384 -20.14 22.81 11.08
N ASP A 385 -19.21 22.30 10.26
CA ASP A 385 -17.80 22.19 10.64
C ASP A 385 -17.13 23.58 10.69
N VAL A 386 -16.40 23.87 11.76
CA VAL A 386 -15.63 25.11 11.88
C VAL A 386 -14.37 25.09 11.01
N ASN A 387 -13.88 23.89 10.67
CA ASN A 387 -12.72 23.67 9.81
C ASN A 387 -13.19 23.63 8.35
N LYS A 388 -13.01 24.75 7.64
CA LYS A 388 -13.45 24.94 6.26
C LYS A 388 -12.41 24.52 5.23
N ALA A 389 -11.14 24.43 5.60
CA ALA A 389 -10.07 23.94 4.76
C ALA A 389 -8.92 23.39 5.60
N TYR A 390 -7.98 22.74 4.95
CA TYR A 390 -6.71 22.32 5.52
C TYR A 390 -5.58 22.93 4.71
N ILE A 391 -4.58 23.51 5.37
CA ILE A 391 -3.32 23.90 4.76
C ILE A 391 -2.23 22.94 5.21
N PHE A 392 -1.32 22.59 4.32
CA PHE A 392 -0.11 21.84 4.64
C PHE A 392 1.06 22.33 3.80
N GLY A 393 2.27 22.19 4.32
CA GLY A 393 3.49 22.62 3.64
C GLY A 393 4.77 22.17 4.35
N SER A 394 5.90 22.42 3.70
CA SER A 394 7.21 22.31 4.33
C SER A 394 7.99 23.61 4.14
N GLN A 395 8.86 23.97 5.07
CA GLN A 395 9.67 25.17 4.95
C GLN A 395 10.74 25.07 3.86
N GLU A 396 11.37 23.89 3.70
CA GLU A 396 12.58 23.72 2.89
C GLU A 396 12.56 22.42 2.05
N ASP A 397 11.40 21.80 1.84
CA ASP A 397 11.26 20.54 1.07
C ASP A 397 9.91 20.49 0.34
N ASP A 398 9.91 20.90 -0.92
CA ASP A 398 8.72 20.99 -1.76
C ASP A 398 8.18 19.60 -2.17
N ALA A 399 9.06 18.62 -2.33
CA ALA A 399 8.72 17.29 -2.83
C ALA A 399 7.71 16.56 -1.94
N ARG A 400 7.84 16.60 -0.62
CA ARG A 400 6.87 15.95 0.28
C ARG A 400 5.49 16.61 0.20
N SER A 401 5.43 17.93 0.11
CA SER A 401 4.18 18.66 -0.12
C SER A 401 3.57 18.31 -1.47
N TYR A 402 4.39 18.27 -2.53
CA TYR A 402 3.98 17.88 -3.87
C TYR A 402 3.36 16.48 -3.87
N HIS A 403 4.01 15.48 -3.25
CA HIS A 403 3.50 14.11 -3.24
C HIS A 403 2.18 13.96 -2.48
N LEU A 404 2.00 14.71 -1.37
CA LEU A 404 0.70 14.72 -0.68
C LEU A 404 -0.38 15.39 -1.55
N ALA A 405 -0.05 16.50 -2.23
CA ALA A 405 -0.98 17.17 -3.14
C ALA A 405 -1.36 16.29 -4.34
N ASP A 406 -0.40 15.62 -4.98
CA ASP A 406 -0.64 14.67 -6.08
C ASP A 406 -1.55 13.51 -5.63
N LEU A 407 -1.27 12.93 -4.45
CA LEU A 407 -2.10 11.88 -3.86
C LEU A 407 -3.54 12.35 -3.70
N ILE A 408 -3.75 13.51 -3.07
CA ILE A 408 -5.08 14.08 -2.82
C ILE A 408 -5.83 14.30 -4.14
N LEU A 409 -5.14 14.84 -5.16
CA LEU A 409 -5.71 15.04 -6.50
C LEU A 409 -6.21 13.72 -7.12
N GLN A 410 -5.59 12.57 -6.82
CA GLN A 410 -6.04 11.29 -7.38
C GLN A 410 -7.48 10.93 -7.00
N HIS A 411 -7.99 11.44 -5.88
CA HIS A 411 -9.34 11.18 -5.38
C HIS A 411 -10.40 12.18 -5.82
N ASP A 412 -10.15 12.97 -6.87
CA ASP A 412 -11.06 14.01 -7.36
C ASP A 412 -11.35 15.08 -6.29
N ILE A 413 -10.33 15.39 -5.47
CA ILE A 413 -10.32 16.47 -4.49
C ILE A 413 -9.61 17.67 -5.12
N LYS A 414 -10.20 18.87 -5.04
CA LYS A 414 -9.51 20.10 -5.46
C LYS A 414 -8.47 20.52 -4.45
N VAL A 415 -7.32 20.91 -4.97
CA VAL A 415 -6.15 21.40 -4.23
C VAL A 415 -5.77 22.75 -4.81
N PHE A 416 -5.26 23.65 -3.97
CA PHE A 416 -4.86 24.99 -4.35
C PHE A 416 -3.45 25.30 -3.87
N SER A 417 -2.64 25.98 -4.68
CA SER A 417 -1.35 26.56 -4.27
C SER A 417 -1.56 27.98 -3.76
N LEU A 418 -0.66 28.48 -2.92
CA LEU A 418 -0.69 29.89 -2.50
C LEU A 418 0.02 30.78 -3.53
N ASN A 419 -0.42 32.03 -3.66
CA ASN A 419 0.27 33.05 -4.46
C ASN A 419 1.31 33.82 -3.65
N ASP A 420 1.11 33.90 -2.34
CA ASP A 420 1.92 34.66 -1.41
C ASP A 420 2.16 33.81 -0.16
N ASP A 421 3.28 34.05 0.51
CA ASP A 421 3.57 33.41 1.80
C ASP A 421 2.57 33.90 2.85
N ILE A 422 2.09 32.99 3.70
CA ILE A 422 1.15 33.33 4.78
C ILE A 422 1.63 32.78 6.12
N SER A 423 1.24 33.44 7.21
CA SER A 423 1.45 32.92 8.56
C SER A 423 0.11 32.65 9.24
N VAL A 424 -0.08 31.42 9.72
CA VAL A 424 -1.28 30.99 10.42
C VAL A 424 -0.88 30.54 11.82
N ASN A 425 -1.40 31.21 12.85
CA ASN A 425 -1.08 30.96 14.27
C ASN A 425 0.43 30.81 14.57
N GLY A 426 1.28 31.60 13.89
CA GLY A 426 2.74 31.58 14.07
C GLY A 426 3.48 30.50 13.28
N THR A 427 2.78 29.67 12.50
CA THR A 427 3.40 28.76 11.51
C THR A 427 3.40 29.46 10.15
N GLU A 428 4.55 29.52 9.50
CA GLU A 428 4.72 30.08 8.16
C GLU A 428 4.39 29.02 7.10
N PHE A 429 3.77 29.42 6.01
CA PHE A 429 3.49 28.57 4.85
C PHE A 429 3.93 29.32 3.60
N LYS A 430 5.02 28.84 2.99
CA LYS A 430 5.59 29.44 1.77
C LYS A 430 4.75 29.07 0.55
N SER A 431 4.64 30.01 -0.37
CA SER A 431 3.85 29.87 -1.60
C SER A 431 4.32 28.76 -2.52
N GLU A 432 5.64 28.54 -2.60
CA GLU A 432 6.26 27.54 -3.45
C GLU A 432 6.09 26.10 -2.93
N THR A 433 5.79 25.91 -1.64
CA THR A 433 5.87 24.60 -0.95
C THR A 433 4.63 24.22 -0.16
N SER A 434 3.55 25.00 -0.26
CA SER A 434 2.34 24.82 0.55
C SER A 434 1.07 24.75 -0.31
N TYR A 435 0.13 23.94 0.15
CA TYR A 435 -1.14 23.71 -0.52
C TYR A 435 -2.32 23.84 0.44
N ILE A 436 -3.47 24.27 -0.08
CA ILE A 436 -4.75 24.34 0.61
C ILE A 436 -5.73 23.34 -0.01
N VAL A 437 -6.44 22.61 0.85
CA VAL A 437 -7.52 21.68 0.50
C VAL A 437 -8.81 22.16 1.14
N PRO A 438 -9.72 22.80 0.38
CA PRO A 438 -11.03 23.18 0.88
C PRO A 438 -11.86 21.96 1.26
N ALA A 439 -12.56 22.03 2.38
CA ALA A 439 -13.42 20.95 2.85
C ALA A 439 -14.80 20.93 2.17
N ASP A 440 -15.26 22.08 1.64
CA ASP A 440 -16.56 22.22 0.94
C ASP A 440 -16.52 21.64 -0.48
N GLN A 441 -16.46 20.32 -0.55
CA GLN A 441 -16.40 19.52 -1.76
C GLN A 441 -17.14 18.19 -1.54
N PRO A 442 -17.55 17.48 -2.60
CA PRO A 442 -18.22 16.18 -2.44
C PRO A 442 -17.40 15.16 -1.62
N GLN A 443 -16.07 15.28 -1.66
CA GLN A 443 -15.11 14.42 -0.98
C GLN A 443 -14.91 14.75 0.51
N TYR A 444 -15.70 15.66 1.11
CA TYR A 444 -15.54 16.14 2.48
C TYR A 444 -15.11 15.05 3.48
N ARG A 445 -15.82 13.93 3.56
CA ARG A 445 -15.50 12.86 4.52
C ARG A 445 -14.16 12.16 4.25
N LEU A 446 -13.77 12.02 2.98
CA LEU A 446 -12.46 11.50 2.61
C LEU A 446 -11.35 12.48 3.02
N ILE A 447 -11.56 13.79 2.81
CA ILE A 447 -10.65 14.84 3.29
C ILE A 447 -10.53 14.76 4.83
N LYS A 448 -11.64 14.64 5.56
CA LYS A 448 -11.61 14.45 7.01
C LYS A 448 -10.78 13.22 7.40
N ALA A 449 -10.97 12.10 6.73
CA ALA A 449 -10.23 10.86 7.01
C ALA A 449 -8.72 11.01 6.79
N MET A 450 -8.27 11.82 5.82
CA MET A 450 -6.85 12.06 5.54
C MET A 450 -6.17 12.95 6.60
N PHE A 451 -6.91 13.87 7.21
CA PHE A 451 -6.39 14.90 8.12
C PHE A 451 -6.77 14.69 9.60
N GLU A 452 -7.66 13.75 9.92
CA GLU A 452 -8.09 13.55 11.31
C GLU A 452 -7.01 12.92 12.19
N THR A 453 -7.06 13.28 13.47
CA THR A 453 -6.34 12.60 14.55
C THR A 453 -7.37 11.95 15.45
N ARG A 454 -7.21 10.66 15.75
CA ARG A 454 -8.19 9.89 16.52
C ARG A 454 -7.53 8.96 17.51
N ASN A 455 -7.93 9.07 18.78
CA ASN A 455 -7.42 8.26 19.90
C ASN A 455 -8.55 7.55 20.67
N THR A 456 -9.80 7.64 20.19
CA THR A 456 -10.98 7.07 20.83
C THR A 456 -11.80 6.25 19.83
N PHE A 457 -12.20 5.05 20.26
CA PHE A 457 -12.83 4.05 19.41
C PHE A 457 -13.93 3.32 20.18
N LYS A 458 -14.93 2.78 19.46
CA LYS A 458 -16.01 1.98 20.04
C LYS A 458 -15.55 0.56 20.40
N ASP A 459 -14.63 0.01 19.62
CA ASP A 459 -13.98 -1.29 19.81
C ASP A 459 -12.44 -1.08 19.78
N SER A 460 -11.71 -1.95 20.46
CA SER A 460 -10.24 -1.98 20.54
C SER A 460 -9.59 -2.91 19.51
N LEU A 461 -10.39 -3.61 18.71
CA LEU A 461 -9.93 -4.59 17.74
C LEU A 461 -9.91 -3.98 16.33
N PHE A 462 -8.74 -4.06 15.70
CA PHE A 462 -8.50 -3.59 14.34
C PHE A 462 -7.91 -4.75 13.54
N TYR A 463 -8.46 -4.97 12.35
CA TYR A 463 -8.01 -5.97 11.40
C TYR A 463 -6.72 -5.53 10.67
N ASP A 464 -6.55 -4.23 10.45
CA ASP A 464 -5.38 -3.63 9.82
C ASP A 464 -4.80 -2.51 10.70
N VAL A 465 -4.90 -1.25 10.25
CA VAL A 465 -4.37 -0.08 10.95
C VAL A 465 -5.46 0.70 11.70
N SER A 466 -5.06 1.42 12.75
CA SER A 466 -5.94 2.25 13.57
C SER A 466 -5.79 3.77 13.29
N ALA A 467 -4.77 4.18 12.53
CA ALA A 467 -4.53 5.57 12.13
C ALA A 467 -3.71 5.68 10.83
N TRP A 468 -3.88 6.81 10.12
CA TRP A 468 -3.21 7.10 8.83
C TRP A 468 -3.14 8.62 8.53
N THR A 469 -3.07 9.49 9.55
CA THR A 469 -3.03 10.95 9.38
C THR A 469 -1.90 11.38 8.42
N TYR A 470 -2.25 11.84 7.22
CA TYR A 470 -1.27 12.04 6.14
C TYR A 470 -0.25 13.15 6.38
N PRO A 471 -0.60 14.32 6.91
CA PRO A 471 0.42 15.31 7.25
C PRO A 471 1.50 14.77 8.19
N MET A 472 1.14 13.89 9.13
CA MET A 472 2.10 13.22 10.01
C MET A 472 2.97 12.21 9.24
N ALA A 473 2.36 11.40 8.35
CA ALA A 473 3.07 10.43 7.52
C ALA A 473 4.09 11.09 6.58
N PHE A 474 3.81 12.31 6.12
CA PHE A 474 4.68 13.12 5.27
C PHE A 474 5.59 14.07 6.06
N ASN A 475 5.45 14.14 7.40
CA ASN A 475 6.18 15.06 8.28
C ASN A 475 6.08 16.53 7.82
N LEU A 476 4.86 16.97 7.50
CA LEU A 476 4.54 18.31 7.04
C LEU A 476 3.90 19.14 8.15
N ASP A 477 4.18 20.44 8.15
CA ASP A 477 3.40 21.39 8.92
C ASP A 477 1.99 21.41 8.33
N TYR A 478 0.97 21.43 9.18
CA TYR A 478 -0.42 21.47 8.72
C TYR A 478 -1.36 22.09 9.74
N MET A 479 -2.42 22.72 9.25
CA MET A 479 -3.43 23.37 10.08
C MET A 479 -4.82 23.29 9.44
N ALA A 480 -5.84 23.21 10.28
CA ALA A 480 -7.22 23.47 9.86
C ALA A 480 -7.49 24.98 9.82
N LEU A 481 -8.14 25.44 8.76
CA LEU A 481 -8.48 26.84 8.53
C LEU A 481 -9.98 27.06 8.74
N ASN A 482 -10.34 28.18 9.37
CA ASN A 482 -11.72 28.65 9.45
C ASN A 482 -12.04 29.60 8.27
N SER A 483 -13.31 29.99 8.11
CA SER A 483 -13.74 30.86 7.01
C SER A 483 -13.03 32.22 6.97
N GLN A 484 -12.64 32.77 8.12
CA GLN A 484 -11.97 34.08 8.17
C GLN A 484 -10.57 34.01 7.60
N ILE A 485 -9.81 32.98 7.99
CA ILE A 485 -8.43 32.78 7.54
C ILE A 485 -8.40 32.36 6.07
N LEU A 486 -9.31 31.50 5.64
CA LEU A 486 -9.40 31.05 4.24
C LEU A 486 -9.60 32.24 3.27
N ASN A 487 -10.44 33.21 3.63
CA ASN A 487 -10.70 34.38 2.79
C ASN A 487 -9.51 35.34 2.66
N LEU A 488 -8.46 35.18 3.46
CA LEU A 488 -7.24 35.97 3.38
C LEU A 488 -6.20 35.36 2.43
N ALA A 489 -6.32 34.08 2.07
CA ALA A 489 -5.36 33.40 1.21
C ALA A 489 -5.65 33.73 -0.27
N SER A 490 -4.65 34.30 -0.96
CA SER A 490 -4.66 34.36 -2.42
C SER A 490 -4.15 33.03 -2.97
N VAL A 491 -4.95 32.35 -3.79
CA VAL A 491 -4.66 30.97 -4.22
C VAL A 491 -4.98 30.71 -5.69
N ASN A 492 -4.31 29.70 -6.28
CA ASN A 492 -4.60 29.17 -7.61
C ASN A 492 -4.98 27.68 -7.53
N GLU A 493 -5.98 27.26 -8.30
CA GLU A 493 -6.35 25.83 -8.38
C GLU A 493 -5.23 25.02 -9.06
N VAL A 494 -4.89 23.89 -8.46
CA VAL A 494 -3.91 22.93 -8.96
C VAL A 494 -4.66 21.70 -9.44
N THR A 495 -4.25 21.17 -10.59
CA THR A 495 -4.87 19.99 -11.22
C THR A 495 -3.82 18.93 -11.48
N LYS A 496 -4.25 17.70 -11.78
CA LYS A 496 -3.34 16.59 -12.14
C LYS A 496 -2.41 16.90 -13.32
N SER A 497 -2.79 17.82 -14.21
CA SER A 497 -2.00 18.21 -15.39
C SER A 497 -1.15 19.46 -15.18
N THR A 498 -1.33 20.16 -14.06
CA THR A 498 -0.61 21.42 -13.76
C THR A 498 0.24 21.32 -12.50
N ILE A 499 0.04 20.28 -11.68
CA ILE A 499 0.93 20.00 -10.54
C ILE A 499 2.27 19.52 -11.10
N GLU A 500 3.33 20.21 -10.73
CA GLU A 500 4.69 19.89 -11.15
C GLU A 500 5.62 20.08 -9.97
N LEU A 501 6.61 19.21 -9.84
CA LEU A 501 7.72 19.42 -8.93
C LEU A 501 8.76 20.29 -9.63
N ALA A 502 9.26 21.32 -8.94
CA ALA A 502 10.21 22.24 -9.54
C ALA A 502 11.51 21.49 -9.91
N ALA A 503 12.04 21.78 -11.10
CA ALA A 503 13.32 21.24 -11.50
C ALA A 503 14.44 21.93 -10.69
N GLY A 504 15.37 21.14 -10.17
CA GLY A 504 16.53 21.66 -9.47
C GLY A 504 17.50 22.36 -10.43
N LYS A 505 18.32 23.25 -9.90
CA LYS A 505 19.28 24.05 -10.66
C LYS A 505 20.64 24.10 -9.97
N VAL A 506 21.67 24.40 -10.77
CA VAL A 506 22.95 24.85 -10.23
C VAL A 506 22.94 26.37 -10.13
N VAL A 507 23.04 26.91 -8.91
CA VAL A 507 23.14 28.33 -8.63
C VAL A 507 24.61 28.75 -8.63
N GLY A 508 25.04 29.45 -9.67
CA GLY A 508 26.41 29.93 -9.86
C GLY A 508 26.94 29.66 -11.27
N GLU A 509 28.26 29.65 -11.43
CA GLU A 509 28.94 29.47 -12.71
C GLU A 509 30.00 28.37 -12.65
N ALA A 510 30.43 27.88 -13.81
CA ALA A 510 31.55 26.96 -13.94
C ALA A 510 32.85 27.56 -13.36
N GLY A 511 33.77 26.70 -12.90
CA GLY A 511 35.04 27.13 -12.30
C GLY A 511 34.94 27.59 -10.84
N ALA A 512 33.82 27.32 -10.16
CA ALA A 512 33.67 27.51 -8.72
C ALA A 512 34.76 26.76 -7.92
N TYR A 513 35.08 27.24 -6.72
CA TYR A 513 36.03 26.57 -5.82
C TYR A 513 35.54 25.17 -5.44
N GLN A 514 34.24 25.06 -5.15
CA GLN A 514 33.54 23.80 -4.88
C GLN A 514 32.04 24.02 -5.07
N TYR A 515 31.23 22.95 -5.06
CA TYR A 515 29.77 23.06 -5.01
C TYR A 515 29.21 22.46 -3.72
N ALA A 516 28.10 22.98 -3.22
CA ALA A 516 27.39 22.48 -2.05
C ALA A 516 25.95 22.11 -2.38
N MET A 517 25.46 21.03 -1.80
CA MET A 517 24.09 20.54 -1.91
C MET A 517 23.56 20.25 -0.51
N GLU A 518 22.48 20.91 -0.11
CA GLU A 518 21.86 20.67 1.18
C GLU A 518 21.20 19.29 1.23
N TRP A 519 21.08 18.71 2.43
CA TRP A 519 20.47 17.39 2.62
C TRP A 519 19.00 17.46 3.05
N THR A 520 18.43 18.67 3.03
CA THR A 520 17.06 18.96 3.46
C THR A 520 16.02 18.45 2.46
N ASP A 521 16.32 18.44 1.17
CA ASP A 521 15.40 17.99 0.13
C ASP A 521 15.12 16.48 0.23
N TYR A 522 13.88 16.06 -0.05
CA TYR A 522 13.51 14.63 -0.06
C TYR A 522 14.36 13.81 -1.03
N TYR A 523 14.69 14.38 -2.19
CA TYR A 523 15.45 13.72 -3.25
C TYR A 523 16.98 13.90 -3.15
N ALA A 524 17.50 14.50 -2.08
CA ALA A 524 18.95 14.58 -1.85
C ALA A 524 19.68 13.21 -1.94
N PRO A 525 19.11 12.08 -1.47
CA PRO A 525 19.70 10.76 -1.67
C PRO A 525 19.82 10.34 -3.15
N LYS A 526 18.83 10.69 -3.99
CA LYS A 526 18.88 10.45 -5.45
C LYS A 526 20.05 11.22 -6.05
N ALA A 527 20.15 12.52 -5.74
CA ALA A 527 21.22 13.37 -6.22
C ALA A 527 22.60 12.85 -5.79
N ALA A 528 22.77 12.45 -4.53
CA ALA A 528 24.01 11.88 -4.02
C ALA A 528 24.41 10.58 -4.73
N ASN A 529 23.45 9.68 -4.98
CA ASN A 529 23.71 8.48 -5.76
C ASN A 529 24.24 8.82 -7.16
N MET A 530 23.57 9.73 -7.87
CA MET A 530 23.98 10.16 -9.22
C MET A 530 25.35 10.83 -9.23
N LEU A 531 25.66 11.66 -8.23
CA LEU A 531 26.97 12.29 -8.07
C LEU A 531 28.08 11.25 -7.89
N MET A 532 27.84 10.23 -7.05
CA MET A 532 28.82 9.18 -6.79
C MET A 532 28.98 8.21 -7.97
N GLU A 533 27.92 7.91 -8.73
CA GLU A 533 28.01 7.14 -9.98
C GLU A 533 28.73 7.89 -11.10
N ALA A 534 28.79 9.22 -11.02
CA ALA A 534 29.61 10.05 -11.91
C ALA A 534 31.08 10.16 -11.48
N ASP A 535 31.52 9.35 -10.51
CA ASP A 535 32.88 9.35 -9.92
C ASP A 535 33.30 10.71 -9.33
N PHE A 536 32.33 11.54 -8.92
CA PHE A 536 32.62 12.80 -8.23
C PHE A 536 33.02 12.56 -6.78
N LEU A 537 33.88 13.44 -6.28
CA LEU A 537 34.31 13.41 -4.90
C LEU A 537 33.28 14.14 -4.03
N VAL A 538 32.54 13.35 -3.25
CA VAL A 538 31.50 13.83 -2.36
C VAL A 538 31.98 13.77 -0.91
N ARG A 539 31.85 14.89 -0.19
CA ARG A 539 32.10 14.98 1.26
C ARG A 539 30.84 15.42 1.98
N VAL A 540 30.64 14.96 3.21
CA VAL A 540 29.58 15.43 4.09
C VAL A 540 30.10 16.38 5.16
N ALA A 541 29.39 17.47 5.37
CA ALA A 541 29.60 18.36 6.51
C ALA A 541 28.97 17.79 7.77
N THR A 542 29.80 17.45 8.76
CA THR A 542 29.33 16.97 10.09
C THR A 542 28.95 18.10 11.05
N GLY A 543 29.16 19.36 10.64
CA GLY A 543 28.79 20.56 11.36
C GLY A 543 28.30 21.65 10.41
N GLU A 544 27.78 22.73 10.96
CA GLU A 544 27.31 23.89 10.20
C GLU A 544 28.48 24.77 9.71
N PHE A 545 28.24 25.47 8.61
CA PHE A 545 29.11 26.54 8.12
C PHE A 545 28.31 27.64 7.44
N THR A 546 28.89 28.84 7.38
CA THR A 546 28.26 30.01 6.77
C THR A 546 29.19 30.59 5.71
N THR A 547 28.64 30.86 4.54
CA THR A 547 29.35 31.51 3.43
C THR A 547 29.52 33.01 3.67
N ALA A 548 30.39 33.67 2.91
CA ALA A 548 30.72 35.08 3.11
C ALA A 548 29.54 36.04 2.85
N ASP A 549 28.60 35.63 2.01
CA ASP A 549 27.32 36.30 1.73
C ASP A 549 26.23 35.99 2.77
N GLY A 550 26.54 35.14 3.76
CA GLY A 550 25.67 34.88 4.91
C GLY A 550 24.75 33.67 4.75
N LYS A 551 24.81 32.92 3.64
CA LYS A 551 24.05 31.67 3.51
C LYS A 551 24.60 30.61 4.47
N GLU A 552 23.73 30.09 5.32
CA GLU A 552 24.02 29.01 6.27
C GLU A 552 23.78 27.65 5.63
N TYR A 553 24.63 26.68 5.98
CA TYR A 553 24.52 25.30 5.53
C TYR A 553 24.51 24.38 6.75
N GLY A 554 23.48 23.53 6.81
CA GLY A 554 23.26 22.60 7.92
C GLY A 554 24.13 21.35 7.87
N ARG A 555 24.01 20.52 8.92
CA ARG A 555 24.64 19.19 8.96
C ARG A 555 24.07 18.28 7.88
N GLY A 556 24.95 17.48 7.27
CA GLY A 556 24.58 16.63 6.14
C GLY A 556 24.82 17.27 4.78
N THR A 557 25.05 18.59 4.71
CA THR A 557 25.38 19.27 3.44
C THR A 557 26.53 18.57 2.74
N LEU A 558 26.32 18.24 1.47
CA LEU A 558 27.33 17.60 0.64
C LEU A 558 28.17 18.65 -0.08
N LEU A 559 29.50 18.50 0.00
CA LEU A 559 30.45 19.25 -0.78
C LEU A 559 30.93 18.38 -1.94
N ILE A 560 30.85 18.93 -3.15
CA ILE A 560 31.03 18.20 -4.40
C ILE A 560 32.22 18.79 -5.15
N ASP A 561 33.17 17.93 -5.49
CA ASP A 561 34.34 18.25 -6.30
C ASP A 561 34.45 17.26 -7.47
N LYS A 562 35.01 17.69 -8.60
CA LYS A 562 35.20 16.85 -9.79
C LYS A 562 36.04 15.60 -9.51
N GLY A 563 36.85 15.58 -8.45
CA GLY A 563 37.57 14.41 -8.01
C GLY A 563 38.47 13.84 -9.11
N GLN A 564 38.29 12.55 -9.42
CA GLN A 564 39.04 11.85 -10.45
C GLN A 564 38.26 11.67 -11.77
N SER A 565 37.11 12.33 -11.93
CA SER A 565 36.25 12.20 -13.13
C SER A 565 36.92 12.59 -14.45
N GLY A 566 37.99 13.38 -14.41
CA GLY A 566 38.70 13.85 -15.61
C GLY A 566 37.97 14.94 -16.41
N LEU A 567 36.84 15.44 -15.91
CA LEU A 567 36.09 16.52 -16.54
C LEU A 567 36.79 17.88 -16.38
N ASP A 568 36.68 18.72 -17.42
CA ASP A 568 36.96 20.15 -17.28
C ASP A 568 35.82 20.87 -16.52
N ASP A 569 36.05 22.13 -16.14
CA ASP A 569 35.12 22.84 -15.25
C ASP A 569 33.75 23.08 -15.90
N GLN A 570 33.68 23.21 -17.23
CA GLN A 570 32.43 23.42 -17.94
C GLN A 570 31.66 22.10 -18.07
N ALA A 571 32.32 21.00 -18.42
CA ALA A 571 31.72 19.69 -18.49
C ALA A 571 31.21 19.23 -17.11
N PHE A 572 31.98 19.50 -16.05
CA PHE A 572 31.57 19.24 -14.67
C PHE A 572 30.31 20.04 -14.29
N PHE A 573 30.30 21.35 -14.54
CA PHE A 573 29.12 22.20 -14.29
C PHE A 573 27.88 21.72 -15.06
N ASN A 574 28.04 21.35 -16.33
CA ASN A 574 26.95 20.83 -17.14
C ASN A 574 26.39 19.52 -16.56
N LYS A 575 27.27 18.61 -16.09
CA LYS A 575 26.83 17.37 -15.46
C LYS A 575 26.14 17.60 -14.12
N LEU A 576 26.63 18.54 -13.30
CA LEU A 576 25.92 18.97 -12.08
C LEU A 576 24.54 19.55 -12.40
N SER A 577 24.42 20.31 -13.48
CA SER A 577 23.14 20.89 -13.92
C SER A 577 22.14 19.84 -14.38
N GLU A 578 22.62 18.79 -15.07
CA GLU A 578 21.83 17.62 -15.42
C GLU A 578 21.34 16.89 -14.16
N ILE A 579 22.26 16.60 -13.22
CA ILE A 579 21.92 15.92 -11.96
C ILE A 579 20.90 16.73 -11.16
N ALA A 580 21.14 18.03 -10.93
CA ALA A 580 20.24 18.92 -10.19
C ALA A 580 18.82 18.90 -10.79
N LYS A 581 18.73 18.96 -12.12
CA LYS A 581 17.46 18.93 -12.84
C LYS A 581 16.73 17.59 -12.69
N GLU A 582 17.43 16.48 -12.87
CA GLU A 582 16.86 15.12 -12.82
C GLU A 582 16.51 14.66 -11.40
N SER A 583 17.22 15.17 -10.39
CA SER A 583 16.98 14.87 -8.99
C SER A 583 16.08 15.89 -8.29
N THR A 584 15.67 16.97 -8.97
CA THR A 584 14.91 18.08 -8.39
C THR A 584 15.55 18.66 -7.11
N VAL A 585 16.87 18.82 -7.11
CA VAL A 585 17.64 19.33 -5.96
C VAL A 585 18.56 20.46 -6.41
N ASP A 586 18.62 21.53 -5.64
CA ASP A 586 19.49 22.67 -5.94
C ASP A 586 20.93 22.44 -5.48
N ILE A 587 21.88 22.86 -6.33
CA ILE A 587 23.33 22.78 -6.07
C ILE A 587 23.92 24.19 -6.16
N TYR A 588 24.74 24.58 -5.19
CA TYR A 588 25.22 25.95 -5.04
C TYR A 588 26.73 26.03 -5.25
N ALA A 589 27.18 26.91 -6.12
CA ALA A 589 28.60 27.21 -6.30
C ALA A 589 29.15 27.94 -5.07
N LEU A 590 30.29 27.48 -4.57
CA LEU A 590 31.06 28.12 -3.50
C LEU A 590 32.32 28.75 -4.10
N THR A 591 32.60 29.99 -3.69
CA THR A 591 33.71 30.79 -4.27
C THR A 591 35.00 30.72 -3.45
N THR A 592 34.94 30.23 -2.21
CA THR A 592 36.09 30.12 -1.30
C THR A 592 35.88 29.01 -0.27
N GLY A 593 36.98 28.43 0.23
CA GLY A 593 36.97 27.50 1.36
C GLY A 593 36.94 28.16 2.74
N TYR A 594 37.01 29.49 2.80
CA TYR A 594 37.00 30.27 4.03
C TYR A 594 35.56 30.68 4.41
N THR A 595 35.03 30.06 5.45
CA THR A 595 33.63 30.18 5.89
C THR A 595 33.58 30.53 7.39
N GLY A 596 32.43 31.05 7.83
CA GLY A 596 32.08 31.08 9.25
C GLY A 596 31.81 29.66 9.75
N GLY A 597 32.24 29.32 10.97
CA GLY A 597 32.12 27.95 11.48
C GLY A 597 33.16 27.00 10.88
N LEU A 598 32.73 25.89 10.27
CA LEU A 598 33.63 24.92 9.65
C LEU A 598 34.14 25.39 8.28
N ASN A 599 35.45 25.54 8.14
CA ASN A 599 36.09 25.74 6.83
C ASN A 599 35.98 24.47 5.95
N LEU A 600 35.84 24.65 4.64
CA LEU A 600 35.56 23.54 3.71
C LEU A 600 36.72 22.52 3.57
N GLY A 601 37.93 22.91 3.97
CA GLY A 601 39.10 22.03 4.06
C GLY A 601 39.25 21.30 5.41
N SER A 602 38.30 21.46 6.34
CA SER A 602 38.36 20.85 7.67
C SER A 602 38.30 19.32 7.59
N PRO A 603 39.06 18.57 8.42
CA PRO A 603 38.89 17.12 8.57
C PRO A 603 37.48 16.67 8.99
N THR A 604 36.64 17.58 9.47
CA THR A 604 35.23 17.32 9.78
C THR A 604 34.33 17.28 8.55
N MET A 605 34.85 17.65 7.37
CA MET A 605 34.27 17.38 6.05
C MET A 605 34.71 15.99 5.60
N GLN A 606 33.90 14.98 5.93
CA GLN A 606 34.29 13.57 5.74
C GLN A 606 33.97 13.13 4.31
N VAL A 607 34.91 12.43 3.66
CA VAL A 607 34.66 11.80 2.35
C VAL A 607 33.66 10.67 2.53
N LEU A 608 32.66 10.61 1.66
CA LEU A 608 31.69 9.52 1.62
C LEU A 608 32.16 8.44 0.65
N GLU A 609 32.11 7.19 1.08
CA GLU A 609 32.17 6.04 0.19
C GLU A 609 30.78 5.81 -0.43
N LYS A 610 30.76 5.41 -1.71
CA LYS A 610 29.53 5.06 -2.41
C LYS A 610 28.86 3.86 -1.72
N PRO A 611 27.56 3.91 -1.40
CA PRO A 611 26.84 2.74 -0.90
C PRO A 611 26.76 1.63 -1.96
N GLU A 612 27.39 0.50 -1.68
CA GLU A 612 27.22 -0.75 -2.42
C GLU A 612 26.30 -1.65 -1.59
N ILE A 613 25.04 -1.78 -2.04
CA ILE A 613 23.92 -2.24 -1.20
C ILE A 613 23.48 -3.66 -1.57
N ALA A 614 23.34 -4.51 -0.55
CA ALA A 614 22.60 -5.76 -0.63
C ALA A 614 21.36 -5.73 0.29
N LEU A 615 20.22 -6.17 -0.24
CA LEU A 615 18.99 -6.40 0.51
C LEU A 615 18.76 -7.90 0.64
N LEU A 616 18.64 -8.41 1.87
CA LEU A 616 18.31 -9.82 2.05
C LEU A 616 16.89 -10.11 1.60
N VAL A 617 16.76 -11.22 0.87
CA VAL A 617 15.49 -11.73 0.33
C VAL A 617 15.39 -13.26 0.52
N GLU A 618 14.22 -13.83 0.19
CA GLU A 618 13.93 -15.27 0.31
C GLU A 618 14.02 -15.83 1.75
N GLY A 619 13.88 -17.15 1.88
CA GLY A 619 13.93 -17.85 3.15
C GLY A 619 12.82 -17.42 4.10
N GLY A 620 13.20 -16.79 5.21
CA GLY A 620 12.25 -16.28 6.20
C GLY A 620 12.04 -14.76 6.17
N VAL A 621 12.62 -14.04 5.20
CA VAL A 621 12.48 -12.58 5.10
C VAL A 621 11.03 -12.20 4.77
N ASP A 622 10.51 -11.18 5.45
CA ASP A 622 9.20 -10.61 5.12
C ASP A 622 9.24 -9.91 3.76
N SER A 623 8.40 -10.37 2.84
CA SER A 623 8.39 -9.84 1.48
C SER A 623 7.81 -8.44 1.38
N TYR A 624 6.93 -8.03 2.30
CA TYR A 624 6.34 -6.69 2.24
C TYR A 624 7.39 -5.65 2.61
N GLU A 625 8.08 -5.81 3.73
CA GLU A 625 9.13 -4.87 4.14
C GLU A 625 10.32 -4.86 3.16
N ALA A 626 10.72 -6.03 2.63
CA ALA A 626 11.73 -6.08 1.58
C ALA A 626 11.27 -5.33 0.31
N GLY A 627 10.01 -5.49 -0.07
CA GLY A 627 9.40 -4.81 -1.21
C GLY A 627 9.34 -3.29 -1.03
N GLU A 628 9.01 -2.81 0.17
CA GLU A 628 9.00 -1.39 0.53
C GLU A 628 10.38 -0.75 0.41
N ILE A 629 11.43 -1.44 0.88
CA ILE A 629 12.82 -0.99 0.75
C ILE A 629 13.25 -0.99 -0.72
N TRP A 630 12.95 -2.06 -1.46
CA TRP A 630 13.29 -2.15 -2.87
C TRP A 630 12.63 -1.03 -3.68
N HIS A 631 11.33 -0.82 -3.49
CA HIS A 631 10.60 0.26 -4.16
C HIS A 631 11.15 1.65 -3.82
N LEU A 632 11.46 1.93 -2.55
CA LEU A 632 12.05 3.20 -2.16
C LEU A 632 13.36 3.48 -2.91
N LEU A 633 14.28 2.52 -2.89
CA LEU A 633 15.60 2.66 -3.51
C LEU A 633 15.49 2.74 -5.03
N ASP A 634 14.69 1.86 -5.64
CA ASP A 634 14.58 1.74 -7.10
C ASP A 634 13.71 2.84 -7.73
N GLN A 635 12.49 3.06 -7.21
CA GLN A 635 11.52 3.97 -7.84
C GLN A 635 11.64 5.42 -7.41
N ARG A 636 12.12 5.71 -6.18
CA ARG A 636 12.22 7.10 -5.69
C ARG A 636 13.62 7.66 -5.79
N TYR A 637 14.62 6.85 -5.47
CA TYR A 637 16.00 7.31 -5.41
C TYR A 637 16.86 6.82 -6.58
N GLU A 638 16.32 5.99 -7.46
CA GLU A 638 17.01 5.46 -8.66
C GLU A 638 18.37 4.82 -8.30
N MET A 639 18.39 4.07 -7.21
CA MET A 639 19.57 3.41 -6.67
C MET A 639 19.57 1.93 -7.04
N ALA A 640 20.69 1.47 -7.60
CA ALA A 640 20.90 0.05 -7.84
C ALA A 640 21.00 -0.70 -6.51
N ILE A 641 20.28 -1.81 -6.40
CA ILE A 641 20.29 -2.68 -5.23
C ILE A 641 20.42 -4.14 -5.63
N THR A 642 21.25 -4.90 -4.89
CA THR A 642 21.30 -6.34 -5.08
C THR A 642 20.30 -7.04 -4.15
N LEU A 643 19.28 -7.68 -4.72
CA LEU A 643 18.44 -8.62 -3.98
C LEU A 643 19.24 -9.90 -3.74
N LEU A 644 19.68 -10.13 -2.50
CA LEU A 644 20.57 -11.21 -2.10
C LEU A 644 19.80 -12.31 -1.34
N PRO A 645 19.57 -13.50 -1.94
CA PRO A 645 18.94 -14.60 -1.24
C PRO A 645 19.69 -14.99 0.03
N MET A 646 18.94 -15.22 1.10
CA MET A 646 19.49 -15.51 2.44
C MET A 646 20.46 -16.70 2.44
N ASP A 647 20.26 -17.70 1.58
CA ASP A 647 21.12 -18.89 1.47
C ASP A 647 22.48 -18.63 0.80
N ARG A 648 22.66 -17.46 0.17
CA ARG A 648 23.93 -17.01 -0.44
C ARG A 648 24.86 -16.29 0.53
N ILE A 649 24.45 -16.11 1.79
CA ILE A 649 25.24 -15.42 2.80
C ILE A 649 26.50 -16.21 3.17
N GLY A 650 27.64 -15.63 2.83
CA GLY A 650 28.98 -16.13 3.15
C GLY A 650 30.00 -15.00 2.99
N GLY A 651 31.18 -15.16 3.60
CA GLY A 651 32.19 -14.09 3.68
C GLY A 651 32.54 -13.46 2.33
N SER A 652 32.94 -14.26 1.33
CA SER A 652 33.31 -13.77 0.00
C SER A 652 32.17 -13.11 -0.78
N THR A 653 30.91 -13.43 -0.45
CA THR A 653 29.75 -12.79 -1.07
C THR A 653 29.56 -11.39 -0.53
N LEU A 654 29.74 -11.20 0.79
CA LEU A 654 29.52 -9.92 1.47
C LEU A 654 30.59 -8.87 1.18
N ASP A 655 31.81 -9.29 0.79
CA ASP A 655 32.94 -8.38 0.50
C ASP A 655 32.67 -7.40 -0.66
N ARG A 656 31.63 -7.63 -1.47
CA ARG A 656 31.19 -6.72 -2.55
C ARG A 656 30.36 -5.54 -2.06
N TYR A 657 29.90 -5.56 -0.81
CA TYR A 657 28.94 -4.60 -0.28
C TYR A 657 29.50 -3.94 0.98
N ASN A 658 29.20 -2.66 1.17
CA ASN A 658 29.49 -1.93 2.41
C ASN A 658 28.20 -1.62 3.21
N VAL A 659 27.03 -1.83 2.61
CA VAL A 659 25.72 -1.71 3.28
C VAL A 659 24.90 -2.99 3.08
N LEU A 660 24.35 -3.52 4.17
CA LEU A 660 23.47 -4.69 4.17
C LEU A 660 22.14 -4.35 4.85
N LEU A 661 21.04 -4.64 4.15
CA LEU A 661 19.68 -4.39 4.63
C LEU A 661 19.03 -5.71 5.04
N MET A 662 18.61 -5.79 6.31
CA MET A 662 17.88 -6.92 6.90
C MET A 662 16.50 -6.46 7.37
N PRO A 663 15.45 -6.58 6.53
CA PRO A 663 14.07 -6.29 6.91
C PRO A 663 13.58 -7.20 8.04
N ASP A 664 12.35 -7.01 8.53
CA ASP A 664 11.73 -7.98 9.41
C ASP A 664 11.66 -9.39 8.76
N GLY A 665 11.61 -10.43 9.59
CA GLY A 665 11.58 -11.81 9.15
C GLY A 665 12.24 -12.79 10.10
N ARG A 666 12.30 -14.05 9.68
CA ARG A 666 12.88 -15.17 10.43
C ARG A 666 14.25 -15.56 9.87
N TYR A 667 15.30 -15.21 10.59
CA TYR A 667 16.69 -15.40 10.13
C TYR A 667 17.38 -16.66 10.64
N ASN A 668 16.67 -17.56 11.32
CA ASN A 668 17.23 -18.81 11.86
C ASN A 668 17.87 -19.71 10.77
N GLY A 669 17.44 -19.58 9.51
CA GLY A 669 18.01 -20.31 8.37
C GLY A 669 19.47 -19.96 8.07
N LEU A 670 19.98 -18.80 8.51
CA LEU A 670 21.40 -18.43 8.39
C LEU A 670 22.32 -19.31 9.24
N GLY A 671 21.81 -19.83 10.35
CA GLY A 671 22.57 -20.62 11.32
C GLY A 671 23.81 -19.89 11.87
N LYS A 672 24.69 -20.65 12.54
CA LYS A 672 25.92 -20.13 13.15
C LYS A 672 26.94 -19.62 12.12
N SER A 673 26.99 -20.24 10.95
CA SER A 673 27.90 -19.84 9.87
C SER A 673 27.52 -18.48 9.30
N GLY A 674 26.23 -18.25 9.01
CA GLY A 674 25.75 -16.94 8.55
C GLY A 674 25.94 -15.87 9.62
N ALA A 675 25.64 -16.17 10.88
CA ALA A 675 25.89 -15.27 12.00
C ALA A 675 27.38 -14.86 12.11
N ALA A 676 28.30 -15.83 11.99
CA ALA A 676 29.74 -15.56 12.02
C ALA A 676 30.21 -14.72 10.81
N ALA A 677 29.68 -15.00 9.62
CA ALA A 677 29.98 -14.22 8.42
C ALA A 677 29.51 -12.76 8.56
N LEU A 678 28.29 -12.54 9.05
CA LEU A 678 27.76 -11.21 9.35
C LEU A 678 28.64 -10.50 10.38
N LYS A 679 28.93 -11.13 11.52
CA LYS A 679 29.76 -10.54 12.57
C LYS A 679 31.16 -10.15 12.05
N SER A 680 31.77 -11.00 11.22
CA SER A 680 33.07 -10.72 10.59
C SER A 680 33.00 -9.53 9.64
N TRP A 681 31.98 -9.49 8.76
CA TRP A 681 31.78 -8.43 7.78
C TRP A 681 31.51 -7.07 8.46
N ILE A 682 30.62 -7.03 9.47
CA ILE A 682 30.37 -5.82 10.25
C ILE A 682 31.65 -5.39 10.97
N SER A 683 32.36 -6.32 11.63
CA SER A 683 33.63 -6.01 12.30
C SER A 683 34.68 -5.41 11.35
N GLY A 684 34.62 -5.78 10.06
CA GLY A 684 35.45 -5.27 8.98
C GLY A 684 35.17 -3.81 8.58
N GLY A 685 34.00 -3.27 8.92
CA GLY A 685 33.59 -1.90 8.57
C GLY A 685 32.18 -1.78 7.99
N GLY A 686 31.50 -2.90 7.70
CA GLY A 686 30.16 -2.89 7.13
C GLY A 686 29.12 -2.15 7.98
N THR A 687 28.11 -1.59 7.31
CA THR A 687 26.95 -0.96 7.95
C THR A 687 25.72 -1.82 7.71
N LEU A 688 25.13 -2.33 8.79
CA LEU A 688 23.95 -3.20 8.73
C LEU A 688 22.71 -2.42 9.20
N LEU A 689 21.64 -2.44 8.43
CA LEU A 689 20.34 -1.90 8.83
C LEU A 689 19.42 -3.09 9.16
N ALA A 690 18.79 -3.08 10.33
CA ALA A 690 17.95 -4.20 10.80
C ALA A 690 16.62 -3.74 11.37
N LYS A 691 15.55 -4.50 11.12
CA LYS A 691 14.24 -4.35 11.78
C LYS A 691 13.72 -5.69 12.32
N GLY A 692 12.92 -5.63 13.38
CA GLY A 692 12.09 -6.75 13.81
C GLY A 692 12.89 -8.00 14.20
N GLY A 693 12.52 -9.14 13.61
CA GLY A 693 13.19 -10.42 13.78
C GLY A 693 14.67 -10.44 13.35
N ALA A 694 15.11 -9.52 12.48
CA ALA A 694 16.54 -9.34 12.21
C ALA A 694 17.29 -8.86 13.46
N ILE A 695 16.74 -7.85 14.17
CA ILE A 695 17.34 -7.34 15.42
C ILE A 695 17.37 -8.45 16.47
N GLN A 696 16.29 -9.22 16.60
CA GLN A 696 16.23 -10.36 17.51
C GLN A 696 17.29 -11.40 17.19
N PHE A 697 17.49 -11.74 15.90
CA PHE A 697 18.53 -12.68 15.48
C PHE A 697 19.94 -12.16 15.81
N LEU A 698 20.22 -10.88 15.58
CA LEU A 698 21.51 -10.25 15.90
C LEU A 698 21.78 -10.25 17.42
N ALA A 699 20.77 -9.97 18.23
CA ALA A 699 20.86 -10.01 19.69
C ALA A 699 21.10 -11.44 20.20
N GLN A 700 20.31 -12.42 19.71
CA GLN A 700 20.42 -13.83 20.10
C GLN A 700 21.78 -14.46 19.77
N ASN A 701 22.46 -13.96 18.73
CA ASN A 701 23.78 -14.43 18.32
C ASN A 701 24.93 -13.55 18.84
N GLU A 702 24.66 -12.62 19.77
CA GLU A 702 25.66 -11.74 20.37
C GLU A 702 26.48 -10.95 19.32
N ILE A 703 25.78 -10.48 18.27
CA ILE A 703 26.37 -9.64 17.22
C ILE A 703 26.20 -8.16 17.57
N GLY A 704 25.05 -7.75 18.10
CA GLY A 704 24.79 -6.40 18.60
C GLY A 704 24.14 -6.43 19.98
N ASP A 705 24.36 -5.38 20.77
CA ASP A 705 23.80 -5.23 22.12
C ASP A 705 22.42 -4.56 22.06
N PHE A 706 21.38 -5.37 21.86
CA PHE A 706 19.99 -4.94 21.83
C PHE A 706 19.21 -5.61 22.95
N LYS A 707 18.55 -4.80 23.77
CA LYS A 707 17.66 -5.25 24.83
C LYS A 707 16.23 -4.86 24.48
N PHE A 708 15.28 -5.66 24.96
CA PHE A 708 13.87 -5.48 24.68
C PHE A 708 13.09 -5.32 25.98
N ARG A 709 12.08 -4.46 25.94
CA ARG A 709 11.17 -4.24 27.06
C ARG A 709 9.97 -5.17 26.94
N ASP A 710 9.48 -5.63 28.08
CA ASP A 710 8.22 -6.34 28.12
C ASP A 710 7.07 -5.39 27.76
N GLY A 711 6.18 -5.88 26.91
CA GLY A 711 4.91 -5.25 26.59
C GLY A 711 3.80 -5.70 27.53
N ALA A 712 2.74 -6.24 26.96
CA ALA A 712 1.65 -6.85 27.71
C ALA A 712 2.12 -8.04 28.57
N GLU A 713 2.12 -7.88 29.90
CA GLU A 713 2.25 -9.00 30.85
C GLU A 713 1.25 -10.13 30.52
N PRO A 714 1.64 -11.41 30.71
CA PRO A 714 0.72 -12.53 30.58
C PRO A 714 -0.55 -12.29 31.39
N ILE A 715 -1.69 -12.71 30.83
CA ILE A 715 -2.96 -12.63 31.53
C ILE A 715 -2.88 -13.50 32.80
N LYS A 716 -2.79 -12.87 33.99
CA LYS A 716 -2.74 -13.54 35.30
C LYS A 716 -4.14 -13.79 35.86
N GLY A 717 -4.29 -14.88 36.61
CA GLY A 717 -5.52 -15.27 37.32
C GLY A 717 -5.74 -16.78 37.36
N LEU A 718 -6.62 -17.25 38.26
CA LEU A 718 -6.99 -18.67 38.33
C LEU A 718 -7.96 -19.07 37.19
N GLN A 719 -8.88 -18.18 36.83
CA GLN A 719 -9.89 -18.40 35.79
C GLN A 719 -10.35 -17.06 35.20
N ARG A 720 -10.66 -17.07 33.90
CA ARG A 720 -11.35 -15.99 33.16
C ARG A 720 -12.41 -16.60 32.24
N SER A 721 -13.27 -15.76 31.68
CA SER A 721 -14.19 -16.18 30.62
C SER A 721 -13.38 -16.64 29.40
N TYR A 722 -13.65 -17.85 28.92
CA TYR A 722 -12.99 -18.38 27.72
C TYR A 722 -13.36 -17.57 26.47
N ALA A 723 -14.60 -17.06 26.42
CA ALA A 723 -15.10 -16.27 25.30
C ALA A 723 -14.33 -14.95 25.10
N ASP A 724 -13.70 -14.44 26.16
CA ASP A 724 -12.98 -13.16 26.10
C ASP A 724 -11.55 -13.33 25.59
N TYR A 725 -11.02 -14.55 25.49
CA TYR A 725 -9.60 -14.80 25.20
C TYR A 725 -9.13 -14.15 23.90
N ASN A 726 -9.84 -14.37 22.80
CA ASN A 726 -9.46 -13.83 21.49
C ASN A 726 -9.53 -12.30 21.48
N ASN A 727 -10.58 -11.72 22.08
CA ASN A 727 -10.74 -10.27 22.15
C ASN A 727 -9.69 -9.62 23.07
N GLU A 728 -9.40 -10.20 24.24
CA GLU A 728 -8.36 -9.71 25.15
C GLU A 728 -6.97 -9.77 24.53
N ARG A 729 -6.66 -10.80 23.73
CA ARG A 729 -5.37 -10.89 23.03
C ARG A 729 -5.31 -9.95 21.84
N GLY A 730 -6.35 -9.90 21.01
CA GLY A 730 -6.43 -9.01 19.86
C GLY A 730 -6.33 -7.54 20.27
N ALA A 731 -6.96 -7.15 21.38
CA ALA A 731 -6.92 -5.78 21.88
C ALA A 731 -5.51 -5.35 22.31
N ARG A 732 -4.56 -6.27 22.49
CA ARG A 732 -3.17 -5.95 22.86
C ARG A 732 -2.25 -5.83 21.64
N VAL A 733 -2.75 -6.02 20.42
CA VAL A 733 -1.99 -5.87 19.18
C VAL A 733 -1.85 -4.38 18.85
N THR A 734 -0.63 -3.94 18.57
CA THR A 734 -0.38 -2.61 18.00
C THR A 734 -0.34 -2.75 16.48
N GLY A 735 -1.51 -2.77 15.83
CA GLY A 735 -1.65 -3.12 14.40
C GLY A 735 -1.29 -2.01 13.41
N GLY A 736 -1.06 -0.79 13.90
CA GLY A 736 -0.81 0.38 13.05
C GLY A 736 -1.25 1.66 13.75
N ALA A 737 -0.33 2.36 14.37
CA ALA A 737 -0.57 3.64 15.04
C ALA A 737 0.61 4.59 14.86
N ILE A 738 0.34 5.88 15.03
CA ILE A 738 1.30 6.98 14.84
C ILE A 738 1.84 7.42 16.19
N PHE A 739 3.16 7.53 16.27
CA PHE A 739 3.85 7.84 17.51
C PHE A 739 4.71 9.11 17.42
N ASN A 740 4.77 9.87 18.51
CA ASN A 740 5.64 11.03 18.72
C ASN A 740 7.02 10.57 19.17
N ALA A 741 8.06 11.00 18.44
CA ALA A 741 9.45 10.76 18.77
C ALA A 741 10.28 12.05 18.70
N THR A 742 11.43 12.03 19.37
CA THR A 742 12.40 13.13 19.39
C THR A 742 13.71 12.67 18.78
N LEU A 743 14.10 13.33 17.69
CA LEU A 743 15.30 13.11 16.90
C LEU A 743 16.44 14.00 17.37
N ASP A 744 17.63 13.43 17.54
CA ASP A 744 18.86 14.21 17.69
C ASP A 744 19.35 14.69 16.32
N LEU A 745 19.15 15.98 16.03
CA LEU A 745 19.56 16.63 14.79
C LEU A 745 21.08 16.70 14.62
N THR A 746 21.86 16.47 15.69
CA THR A 746 23.33 16.47 15.63
C THR A 746 23.90 15.10 15.29
N HIS A 747 23.12 14.02 15.46
CA HIS A 747 23.50 12.68 15.07
C HIS A 747 23.39 12.51 13.54
N PRO A 748 24.28 11.76 12.86
CA PRO A 748 24.21 11.58 11.40
C PRO A 748 22.88 11.05 10.86
N ILE A 749 22.15 10.28 11.68
CA ILE A 749 20.79 9.82 11.38
C ILE A 749 19.78 10.98 11.30
N GLY A 750 20.00 12.09 11.99
CA GLY A 750 19.14 13.27 11.98
C GLY A 750 19.51 14.34 10.97
N TYR A 751 20.55 14.15 10.16
CA TYR A 751 20.98 15.14 9.17
C TYR A 751 19.88 15.44 8.14
N GLY A 752 19.77 16.71 7.73
CA GLY A 752 18.73 17.19 6.82
C GLY A 752 17.31 17.28 7.39
N TYR A 753 17.13 17.07 8.70
CA TYR A 753 15.90 17.44 9.42
C TYR A 753 16.09 18.77 10.15
N LEU A 754 15.05 19.61 10.14
CA LEU A 754 15.06 20.94 10.76
C LEU A 754 14.33 20.96 12.12
N ASN A 755 13.52 19.93 12.40
CA ASN A 755 12.76 19.81 13.63
C ASN A 755 13.08 18.46 14.29
N SER A 756 13.34 18.50 15.60
CA SER A 756 13.57 17.29 16.39
C SER A 756 12.29 16.48 16.61
N ALA A 757 11.11 17.12 16.60
CA ALA A 757 9.85 16.41 16.72
C ALA A 757 9.50 15.74 15.39
N ILE A 758 9.25 14.43 15.42
CA ILE A 758 8.87 13.65 14.25
C ILE A 758 7.84 12.58 14.61
N HIS A 759 7.05 12.18 13.62
CA HIS A 759 6.11 11.08 13.73
C HIS A 759 6.63 9.79 13.08
N THR A 760 6.40 8.66 13.74
CA THR A 760 6.77 7.32 13.25
C THR A 760 5.57 6.40 13.25
N PHE A 761 5.63 5.34 12.43
CA PHE A 761 4.54 4.37 12.29
C PHE A 761 4.94 3.01 12.84
N ARG A 762 4.15 2.50 13.79
CA ARG A 762 4.36 1.17 14.37
C ARG A 762 3.22 0.22 14.06
N ASN A 763 3.57 -1.00 13.67
CA ASN A 763 2.66 -2.10 13.35
C ASN A 763 3.02 -3.43 14.06
N ASP A 764 3.84 -3.39 15.12
CA ASP A 764 4.22 -4.56 15.91
C ASP A 764 4.35 -4.26 17.43
N ASN A 765 4.61 -5.30 18.22
CA ASN A 765 4.83 -5.21 19.66
C ASN A 765 6.30 -5.49 20.06
N LEU A 766 7.27 -5.20 19.19
CA LEU A 766 8.69 -5.32 19.53
C LEU A 766 9.19 -4.00 20.13
N PHE A 767 9.29 -3.94 21.46
CA PHE A 767 9.70 -2.72 22.17
C PHE A 767 11.18 -2.74 22.51
N MET A 768 11.95 -1.80 21.94
CA MET A 768 13.38 -1.69 22.18
C MET A 768 13.68 -0.85 23.42
N GLU A 769 14.56 -1.38 24.27
CA GLU A 769 15.15 -0.62 25.36
C GLU A 769 16.23 0.31 24.80
N PRO A 770 16.29 1.59 25.20
CA PRO A 770 17.39 2.47 24.85
C PRO A 770 18.75 1.91 25.28
N SER A 771 19.77 2.16 24.48
CA SER A 771 21.15 1.89 24.86
C SER A 771 21.52 2.66 26.13
N GLU A 772 22.31 2.05 27.00
CA GLU A 772 22.94 2.71 28.15
C GLU A 772 23.90 3.82 27.70
N ASN A 773 24.43 3.73 26.48
CA ASN A 773 25.15 4.84 25.85
C ASN A 773 24.14 5.84 25.28
N PRO A 774 24.02 7.06 25.83
CA PRO A 774 23.01 8.02 25.38
C PRO A 774 23.21 8.47 23.92
N TYR A 775 24.45 8.43 23.41
CA TYR A 775 24.75 8.83 22.04
C TYR A 775 24.39 7.76 20.99
N ALA A 776 24.02 6.56 21.44
CA ALA A 776 23.60 5.44 20.60
C ALA A 776 22.08 5.40 20.35
N ASN A 777 21.34 6.43 20.80
CA ASN A 777 19.88 6.52 20.70
C ASN A 777 19.45 7.75 19.86
N PRO A 778 19.68 7.77 18.54
CA PRO A 778 19.38 8.93 17.70
C PRO A 778 17.91 9.33 17.65
N LEU A 779 16.98 8.39 17.86
CA LEU A 779 15.54 8.66 17.85
C LEU A 779 14.86 7.89 18.97
N VAL A 780 14.17 8.62 19.84
CA VAL A 780 13.53 8.07 21.06
C VAL A 780 12.07 8.50 21.12
N TYR A 781 11.18 7.61 21.52
CA TYR A 781 9.79 7.99 21.79
C TYR A 781 9.68 9.02 22.91
N THR A 782 8.70 9.90 22.82
CA THR A 782 8.39 10.85 23.89
C THR A 782 7.76 10.17 25.12
N ASP A 783 7.56 10.95 26.19
CA ASP A 783 6.82 10.52 27.38
C ASP A 783 5.32 10.31 27.10
N LYS A 784 4.77 10.96 26.07
CA LYS A 784 3.40 10.78 25.57
C LYS A 784 3.44 10.33 24.12
N PRO A 785 3.78 9.05 23.88
CA PRO A 785 4.20 8.63 22.57
C PRO A 785 3.03 8.49 21.59
N LEU A 786 1.79 8.25 22.02
CA LEU A 786 0.67 8.09 21.07
C LEU A 786 0.25 9.45 20.47
N ALA A 787 0.39 9.60 19.14
CA ALA A 787 -0.08 10.77 18.41
C ALA A 787 -1.51 10.55 17.87
N SER A 788 -1.72 9.43 17.16
CA SER A 788 -2.98 9.04 16.54
C SER A 788 -3.05 7.51 16.49
N GLY A 789 -4.23 6.95 16.72
CA GLY A 789 -4.49 5.51 16.65
C GLY A 789 -4.78 4.89 18.00
N TYR A 790 -4.79 3.57 18.03
CA TYR A 790 -5.07 2.76 19.20
C TYR A 790 -3.78 2.17 19.78
N LEU A 791 -3.62 2.33 21.09
CA LEU A 791 -2.59 1.66 21.88
C LEU A 791 -3.22 1.10 23.15
N HIS A 792 -3.10 -0.20 23.38
CA HIS A 792 -3.56 -0.80 24.62
C HIS A 792 -2.74 -0.26 25.80
N PRO A 793 -3.36 0.13 26.93
CA PRO A 793 -2.65 0.72 28.07
C PRO A 793 -1.48 -0.12 28.61
N VAL A 794 -1.57 -1.44 28.50
CA VAL A 794 -0.50 -2.38 28.93
C VAL A 794 0.77 -2.31 28.08
N ASN A 795 0.69 -1.83 26.84
CA ASN A 795 1.83 -1.69 25.95
C ASN A 795 2.52 -0.33 26.11
N LEU A 796 1.83 0.66 26.69
CA LEU A 796 2.36 2.01 26.87
C LEU A 796 3.73 2.03 27.59
N PRO A 797 3.95 1.28 28.71
CA PRO A 797 5.25 1.24 29.37
C PRO A 797 6.38 0.69 28.49
N GLY A 798 6.07 -0.21 27.54
CA GLY A 798 7.06 -0.74 26.60
C GLY A 798 7.56 0.33 25.64
N ILE A 799 6.67 1.22 25.19
CA ILE A 799 6.97 2.26 24.17
C ILE A 799 7.52 3.55 24.79
N GLN A 800 6.97 3.99 25.92
CA GLN A 800 7.29 5.28 26.52
C GLN A 800 8.80 5.44 26.79
N ASN A 801 9.41 6.51 26.27
CA ASN A 801 10.87 6.73 26.36
C ASN A 801 11.70 5.52 25.86
N GLY A 802 11.15 4.70 24.97
CA GLY A 802 11.83 3.59 24.30
C GLY A 802 12.59 4.06 23.07
N SER A 803 13.50 3.22 22.58
CA SER A 803 14.26 3.56 21.37
C SER A 803 13.42 3.28 20.12
N VAL A 804 13.42 4.23 19.19
CA VAL A 804 12.92 4.02 17.82
C VAL A 804 14.07 3.58 16.92
N ILE A 805 15.21 4.27 17.04
CA ILE A 805 16.44 3.95 16.32
C ILE A 805 17.56 3.84 17.33
N GLN A 806 18.25 2.69 17.31
CA GLN A 806 19.41 2.43 18.15
C GLN A 806 20.60 2.04 17.27
N VAL A 807 21.79 2.54 17.61
CA VAL A 807 23.05 2.18 16.92
C VAL A 807 23.90 1.30 17.83
N SER A 808 24.43 0.20 17.29
CA SER A 808 25.37 -0.69 18.00
C SER A 808 26.65 -0.86 17.20
N GLY A 809 27.79 -0.54 17.80
CA GLY A 809 29.12 -0.64 17.18
C GLY A 809 29.70 -2.05 17.30
N VAL A 810 30.19 -2.60 16.20
CA VAL A 810 30.79 -3.94 16.16
C VAL A 810 32.08 -3.87 15.37
N GLY A 811 33.23 -4.02 16.05
CA GLY A 811 34.53 -3.79 15.44
C GLY A 811 34.60 -2.38 14.82
N ARG A 812 34.97 -2.28 13.53
CA ARG A 812 34.96 -0.99 12.80
C ARG A 812 33.60 -0.62 12.20
N GLY A 813 32.67 -1.57 12.11
CA GLY A 813 31.34 -1.34 11.56
C GLY A 813 30.29 -1.09 12.62
N ARG A 814 29.04 -1.13 12.18
CA ARG A 814 27.89 -0.77 13.01
C ARG A 814 26.61 -1.43 12.53
N ILE A 815 25.64 -1.49 13.43
CA ILE A 815 24.27 -1.89 13.18
C ILE A 815 23.38 -0.70 13.51
N VAL A 816 22.50 -0.32 12.60
CA VAL A 816 21.42 0.65 12.84
C VAL A 816 20.11 -0.15 12.91
N ALA A 817 19.55 -0.24 14.11
CA ALA A 817 18.34 -1.00 14.39
C ALA A 817 17.13 -0.05 14.42
N PHE A 818 16.07 -0.43 13.73
CA PHE A 818 14.80 0.30 13.65
C PHE A 818 13.70 -0.51 14.34
N ALA A 819 13.06 0.09 15.34
CA ALA A 819 11.91 -0.49 16.01
C ALA A 819 10.63 -0.36 15.17
N ASP A 820 10.51 0.74 14.43
CA ASP A 820 9.37 1.05 13.56
C ASP A 820 9.74 0.86 12.07
N ASN A 821 8.72 0.72 11.21
CA ASN A 821 8.93 0.65 9.77
C ASN A 821 9.08 2.07 9.18
N MET A 822 10.28 2.39 8.70
CA MET A 822 10.58 3.72 8.12
C MET A 822 10.04 3.92 6.70
N ASN A 823 9.59 2.85 6.04
CA ASN A 823 9.25 2.83 4.62
C ASN A 823 7.81 2.35 4.37
N PHE A 824 6.98 2.36 5.42
CA PHE A 824 5.69 1.71 5.48
C PHE A 824 4.79 2.07 4.29
N ARG A 825 4.42 1.03 3.52
CA ARG A 825 3.46 1.02 2.41
C ARG A 825 3.62 2.18 1.41
N ALA A 826 4.85 2.64 1.21
CA ALA A 826 5.20 3.75 0.32
C ALA A 826 4.54 5.11 0.65
N PHE A 827 3.67 5.25 1.65
CA PHE A 827 3.06 6.55 1.96
C PHE A 827 3.69 7.24 3.18
N TRP A 828 4.63 6.58 3.85
CA TRP A 828 5.35 7.15 4.98
C TRP A 828 6.61 7.91 4.56
N PHE A 829 6.43 9.07 3.92
CA PHE A 829 7.54 9.89 3.38
C PHE A 829 8.42 10.49 4.48
N GLY A 830 7.83 10.84 5.63
CA GLY A 830 8.45 11.62 6.67
C GLY A 830 9.68 10.98 7.32
N THR A 831 9.79 9.64 7.29
CA THR A 831 10.92 8.91 7.89
C THR A 831 11.83 8.22 6.87
N ASN A 832 11.54 8.28 5.57
CA ASN A 832 12.41 7.65 4.56
C ASN A 832 13.84 8.21 4.62
N LYS A 833 14.00 9.51 4.89
CA LYS A 833 15.32 10.13 5.02
C LYS A 833 16.11 9.57 6.20
N LEU A 834 15.48 9.17 7.31
CA LEU A 834 16.19 8.47 8.41
C LEU A 834 16.81 7.16 7.91
N TYR A 835 16.10 6.42 7.06
CA TYR A 835 16.60 5.19 6.44
C TYR A 835 17.76 5.49 5.47
N MET A 836 17.63 6.52 4.64
CA MET A 836 18.70 6.95 3.73
C MET A 836 19.92 7.51 4.46
N ASN A 837 19.73 8.19 5.59
CA ASN A 837 20.82 8.65 6.44
C ASN A 837 21.61 7.47 7.01
N ALA A 838 20.94 6.37 7.35
CA ALA A 838 21.64 5.15 7.77
C ALA A 838 22.46 4.52 6.62
N ILE A 839 21.98 4.58 5.38
CA ILE A 839 22.69 4.08 4.19
C ILE A 839 23.92 4.96 3.85
N PHE A 840 23.73 6.26 3.69
CA PHE A 840 24.79 7.17 3.26
C PHE A 840 25.70 7.60 4.40
N PHE A 841 25.14 7.91 5.56
CA PHE A 841 25.86 8.50 6.69
C PHE A 841 26.13 7.51 7.84
N GLY A 842 25.69 6.25 7.73
CA GLY A 842 26.09 5.21 8.69
C GLY A 842 27.61 5.14 8.84
N GLN A 843 28.33 5.24 7.73
CA GLN A 843 29.81 5.23 7.69
C GLN A 843 30.46 6.37 8.49
N VAL A 844 29.79 7.52 8.65
CA VAL A 844 30.32 8.70 9.38
C VAL A 844 29.93 8.73 10.85
N ILE A 845 29.10 7.79 11.33
CA ILE A 845 28.81 7.64 12.75
C ILE A 845 30.10 7.28 13.49
N ASN A 846 30.43 8.06 14.51
CA ASN A 846 31.63 7.86 15.31
C ASN A 846 31.55 6.52 16.07
N GLY A 847 32.52 5.64 15.87
CA GLY A 847 32.54 4.33 16.55
C GLY A 847 32.54 4.41 18.09
N GLY A 848 32.96 5.53 18.68
CA GLY A 848 32.90 5.76 20.13
C GLY A 848 31.51 6.13 20.65
N THR A 849 30.60 6.60 19.80
CA THR A 849 29.21 6.92 20.19
C THR A 849 28.28 5.72 20.07
N ALA A 850 28.74 4.63 19.45
CA ALA A 850 27.97 3.41 19.21
C ALA A 850 28.37 2.22 20.11
N ARG A 851 29.39 2.38 20.98
CA ARG A 851 29.96 1.30 21.80
C ARG A 851 29.66 1.45 23.28
#